data_AF-A0A946YH48-F1
#
_entry.id   AF-A0A946YH48-F1
#
_cell.length_a   1.000
_cell.length_b   1.000
_cell.length_c   1.000
_cell.angle_alpha   90.00
_cell.angle_beta   90.00
_cell.angle_gamma   90.00
#
_symmetry.space_group_name_H-M   'P 1'
#
loop_
_entity.id
_entity.type
_entity.pdbx_description
1 polymer ?
#
loop_
_entity_poly.entity_id
_entity_poly.type
_entity_poly.pdbx_seq_one_letter_code
_entity_poly.pdbx_strand_id
1 'polypeptide(L)'
;VIGEHPYKITSRDDVVFWKHDFFLTYHQKNTLKAIDANERFTAAFDQVWNGTAGNDCFNRLVLAAAMDWRQVMLVRACARYLKQLRLLLSRDFITDTFLNNIPYLLLILEYFSIKFNPDLKISITQREIQLEKIEKQCMSLLEQVESLSEDLVLRRYLELCKAMLRTNYFQISSQGETKPYMSFKFRPGLIPAVPLPVPMFEIFVYSEQVEGVHLRGGKVARGGLRWSDRVEDYRTEILGLVKAQQVKNAVIVPVGAKGGFISRRASAIADRSAFIKEGISSYKVFIRGLLDITDNLQSEKVVSPKQLVRHDDDDVYLVVAADKGTATFSDISNGLAADYGFWLGDAFASGGSQGYDHKGMGITARGAWVSVQRHFRERSLNIQQEDFTVAGIGDMGGDVFGNGMLLSEHIKLLAAFNHMHIFIDPNPNPEVSFKERQRLFLAPDSGWSEYDKRLISRGGGVFLRTAKSITITAEMKKVFDIDAGRLTPNELLQAILKAPVDLIWNGGIGTYIKATSESDEDVGDRANDSVRVNGKEVRAKVVGEGGNLGVTQLGRIEFANNGGAINTDFIDNAAGVDCSDHEVNIKILLNSLVAEERLTVKQRNRIMSSMTEEVAELVLTNSYRQTQAISIAEASSVKTMGEYRRLINDYVKQGKLNRKLEFLPSEEALSKRSKKGLGLTRPELSVLMSYAKADLKERLVDTWVTSDPFMVQIIETAFPPYLHKRFGKEIYGHQLRREIIATQLANEVVNTLGITFVWRTQDFTGASMEEVIAAFVMARDIFELRQVWQAIEQLDNTAPTALQLTMLQELIRLAQHAVRWLLKLQIKKQDFDASIARYKKGIGNLEKLLPKYFPDGVPSGMQSIESELSEHTVPEKLVKRTTTLGISYFALDLVEITHAAKVTFEKAFHAFILFAEALDLGAFREQISLIDAHSQWHQMARESFLDELDAQTRSLCRCLVESKANKTSNIESAMDQWLVSNEVALRRWRSLQKELQRGGEQDLALYAVAIRELAALAQANMG
;
A
#
# COMPACT_ATOMS: atom_id res chain seq x y z
N VAL A 1 -4.64 45.41 -33.53
CA VAL A 1 -5.78 46.22 -34.03
C VAL A 1 -5.25 47.60 -34.33
N ILE A 2 -5.46 48.11 -35.55
CA ILE A 2 -5.06 49.47 -35.96
C ILE A 2 -6.17 50.48 -35.61
N GLY A 3 -7.44 50.06 -35.66
CA GLY A 3 -8.59 50.88 -35.27
C GLY A 3 -9.85 50.03 -35.04
N GLU A 4 -10.78 50.58 -34.27
CA GLU A 4 -12.10 50.00 -33.98
C GLU A 4 -13.16 51.10 -34.12
N HIS A 5 -14.23 50.81 -34.87
CA HIS A 5 -15.38 51.69 -35.03
C HIS A 5 -16.66 50.97 -34.58
N PRO A 6 -17.19 51.28 -33.38
CA PRO A 6 -18.45 50.72 -32.92
C PRO A 6 -19.65 51.51 -33.48
N TYR A 7 -20.65 50.79 -33.98
CA TYR A 7 -21.93 51.32 -34.46
C TYR A 7 -23.05 50.76 -33.58
N LYS A 8 -23.81 51.65 -32.93
CA LYS A 8 -25.04 51.28 -32.22
C LYS A 8 -26.19 51.20 -33.20
N ILE A 9 -26.88 50.06 -33.24
CA ILE A 9 -28.02 49.79 -34.10
C ILE A 9 -29.22 49.50 -33.18
N THR A 10 -30.29 50.29 -33.26
CA THR A 10 -31.52 50.03 -32.53
C THR A 10 -32.56 49.45 -33.47
N SER A 11 -33.15 48.30 -33.12
CA SER A 11 -34.22 47.66 -33.89
C SER A 11 -35.54 48.41 -33.75
N ARG A 12 -36.54 48.04 -34.55
CA ARG A 12 -37.91 48.59 -34.44
C ARG A 12 -38.61 48.22 -33.12
N ASP A 13 -38.13 47.17 -32.46
CA ASP A 13 -38.63 46.68 -31.17
C ASP A 13 -37.74 47.15 -29.99
N ASP A 14 -36.99 48.24 -30.19
CA ASP A 14 -36.05 48.84 -29.22
C ASP A 14 -34.91 47.92 -28.72
N VAL A 15 -34.63 46.82 -29.43
CA VAL A 15 -33.47 45.96 -29.16
C VAL A 15 -32.21 46.62 -29.70
N VAL A 16 -31.21 46.80 -28.85
CA VAL A 16 -29.92 47.40 -29.23
C VAL A 16 -28.92 46.32 -29.62
N PHE A 17 -28.39 46.43 -30.83
CA PHE A 17 -27.24 45.68 -31.33
C PHE A 17 -26.02 46.62 -31.47
N TRP A 18 -24.83 46.08 -31.31
CA TRP A 18 -23.58 46.78 -31.60
C TRP A 18 -22.83 46.07 -32.72
N LYS A 19 -22.48 46.80 -33.78
CA LYS A 19 -21.58 46.33 -34.84
C LYS A 19 -20.22 46.97 -34.61
N HIS A 20 -19.18 46.16 -34.45
CA HIS A 20 -17.81 46.65 -34.30
C HIS A 20 -17.03 46.37 -35.59
N ASP A 21 -16.58 47.43 -36.27
CA ASP A 21 -15.72 47.32 -37.44
C ASP A 21 -14.25 47.50 -37.03
N PHE A 22 -13.45 46.45 -37.19
CA PHE A 22 -12.04 46.43 -36.81
C PHE A 22 -11.13 46.54 -38.04
N PHE A 23 -10.17 47.45 -37.98
CA PHE A 23 -9.04 47.51 -38.91
C PHE A 23 -7.88 46.72 -38.32
N LEU A 24 -7.48 45.63 -38.97
CA LEU A 24 -6.44 44.72 -38.51
C LEU A 24 -5.27 44.72 -39.49
N THR A 25 -4.05 44.58 -38.97
CA THR A 25 -2.85 44.34 -39.77
C THR A 25 -2.22 43.02 -39.34
N TYR A 26 -1.74 42.27 -40.31
CA TYR A 26 -1.04 41.01 -40.10
C TYR A 26 0.40 41.15 -40.59
N HIS A 27 1.36 40.95 -39.69
CA HIS A 27 2.78 41.25 -39.92
C HIS A 27 3.63 40.04 -40.34
N GLN A 28 3.04 38.85 -40.50
CA GLN A 28 3.80 37.64 -40.88
C GLN A 28 3.83 37.45 -42.39
N LYS A 29 4.95 36.91 -42.89
CA LYS A 29 5.30 36.81 -44.32
C LYS A 29 4.55 35.70 -45.10
N ASN A 30 3.57 35.03 -44.51
CA ASN A 30 2.86 33.92 -45.17
C ASN A 30 1.74 34.44 -46.08
N THR A 31 1.60 33.85 -47.27
CA THR A 31 0.49 34.09 -48.20
C THR A 31 -0.80 33.45 -47.67
N LEU A 32 -1.61 34.22 -46.95
CA LEU A 32 -2.98 33.86 -46.56
C LEU A 32 -3.91 33.95 -47.77
N LYS A 33 -4.67 32.88 -48.07
CA LYS A 33 -5.88 33.00 -48.90
C LYS A 33 -6.97 33.67 -48.07
N ALA A 34 -7.43 34.85 -48.49
CA ALA A 34 -8.29 35.72 -47.69
C ALA A 34 -9.66 35.11 -47.27
N ILE A 35 -10.22 34.20 -48.07
CA ILE A 35 -11.55 33.59 -47.79
C ILE A 35 -11.47 32.56 -46.66
N ASP A 36 -10.52 31.61 -46.74
CA ASP A 36 -10.35 30.56 -45.71
C ASP A 36 -9.92 31.14 -44.35
N ALA A 37 -9.27 32.31 -44.36
CA ALA A 37 -8.88 33.03 -43.15
C ALA A 37 -10.09 33.64 -42.42
N ASN A 38 -11.13 34.06 -43.14
CA ASN A 38 -12.30 34.71 -42.53
C ASN A 38 -13.11 33.72 -41.67
N GLU A 39 -13.52 32.59 -42.24
CA GLU A 39 -14.34 31.61 -41.52
C GLU A 39 -13.65 31.09 -40.26
N ARG A 40 -12.36 30.75 -40.36
CA ARG A 40 -11.56 30.25 -39.22
C ARG A 40 -11.35 31.31 -38.16
N PHE A 41 -11.06 32.54 -38.57
CA PHE A 41 -10.91 33.65 -37.65
C PHE A 41 -12.21 33.95 -36.92
N THR A 42 -13.33 34.08 -37.62
CA THR A 42 -14.65 34.36 -37.02
C THR A 42 -15.07 33.24 -36.08
N ALA A 43 -14.90 31.98 -36.47
CA ALA A 43 -15.20 30.84 -35.60
C ALA A 43 -14.32 30.83 -34.35
N ALA A 44 -13.02 31.06 -34.49
CA ALA A 44 -12.12 31.14 -33.33
C ALA A 44 -12.44 32.34 -32.43
N PHE A 45 -12.75 33.50 -33.01
CA PHE A 45 -13.12 34.69 -32.28
C PHE A 45 -14.39 34.47 -31.46
N ASP A 46 -15.43 33.88 -32.05
CA ASP A 46 -16.68 33.56 -31.35
C ASP A 46 -16.44 32.62 -30.15
N GLN A 47 -15.64 31.57 -30.33
CA GLN A 47 -15.32 30.65 -29.25
C GLN A 47 -14.47 31.28 -28.15
N VAL A 48 -13.56 32.21 -28.50
CA VAL A 48 -12.79 32.99 -27.51
C VAL A 48 -13.70 33.97 -26.77
N TRP A 49 -14.59 34.66 -27.49
CA TRP A 49 -15.53 35.63 -26.93
C TRP A 49 -16.48 34.98 -25.93
N ASN A 50 -16.98 33.78 -26.24
CA ASN A 50 -17.85 33.00 -25.36
C ASN A 50 -17.08 32.26 -24.25
N GLY A 51 -15.75 32.38 -24.20
CA GLY A 51 -14.89 31.78 -23.17
C GLY A 51 -14.73 30.26 -23.29
N THR A 52 -15.07 29.68 -24.45
CA THR A 52 -14.87 28.27 -24.79
C THR A 52 -13.42 27.98 -25.21
N ALA A 53 -12.77 28.95 -25.86
CA ALA A 53 -11.36 28.90 -26.26
C ALA A 53 -10.52 29.96 -25.53
N GLY A 54 -9.24 29.65 -25.29
CA GLY A 54 -8.34 30.55 -24.57
C GLY A 54 -7.96 31.80 -25.35
N ASN A 55 -7.80 32.92 -24.63
CA ASN A 55 -7.32 34.18 -25.18
C ASN A 55 -5.83 34.38 -24.88
N ASP A 56 -4.95 33.83 -25.70
CA ASP A 56 -3.49 33.96 -25.55
C ASP A 56 -2.75 33.90 -26.89
N CYS A 57 -1.41 33.96 -26.84
CA CYS A 57 -0.54 34.05 -28.00
C CYS A 57 -0.70 32.90 -29.01
N PHE A 58 -1.16 31.71 -28.58
CA PHE A 58 -1.44 30.58 -29.48
C PHE A 58 -2.50 30.90 -30.53
N ASN A 59 -3.37 31.89 -30.31
CA ASN A 59 -4.38 32.30 -31.30
C ASN A 59 -3.76 32.84 -32.60
N ARG A 60 -2.47 33.24 -32.58
CA ARG A 60 -1.72 33.61 -33.79
C ARG A 60 -1.65 32.45 -34.80
N LEU A 61 -1.70 31.20 -34.33
CA LEU A 61 -1.64 30.01 -35.17
C LEU A 61 -2.88 29.82 -36.05
N VAL A 62 -4.03 30.40 -35.68
CA VAL A 62 -5.27 30.36 -36.50
C VAL A 62 -5.00 30.90 -37.90
N LEU A 63 -4.33 32.06 -37.97
CA LEU A 63 -3.95 32.69 -39.23
C LEU A 63 -2.63 32.10 -39.75
N ALA A 64 -1.60 32.04 -38.91
CA ALA A 64 -0.24 31.71 -39.36
C ALA A 64 -0.10 30.29 -39.94
N ALA A 65 -0.71 29.31 -39.27
CA ALA A 65 -0.64 27.90 -39.62
C ALA A 65 -1.97 27.38 -40.20
N ALA A 66 -2.92 28.29 -40.48
CA ALA A 66 -4.24 27.94 -41.00
C ALA A 66 -4.91 26.84 -40.14
N MET A 67 -4.94 27.04 -38.82
CA MET A 67 -5.53 26.11 -37.86
C MET A 67 -6.94 26.53 -37.46
N ASP A 68 -7.80 25.57 -37.13
CA ASP A 68 -9.04 25.87 -36.42
C ASP A 68 -8.80 26.05 -34.90
N TRP A 69 -9.80 26.57 -34.20
CA TRP A 69 -9.69 26.84 -32.76
C TRP A 69 -9.49 25.59 -31.91
N ARG A 70 -9.96 24.40 -32.35
CA ARG A 70 -9.76 23.13 -31.64
C ARG A 70 -8.35 22.63 -31.80
N GLN A 71 -7.77 22.73 -32.99
CA GLN A 71 -6.35 22.43 -33.22
C GLN A 71 -5.46 23.33 -32.37
N VAL A 72 -5.79 24.63 -32.27
CA VAL A 72 -5.07 25.55 -31.38
C VAL A 72 -5.24 25.15 -29.91
N MET A 73 -6.45 24.75 -29.51
CA MET A 73 -6.71 24.24 -28.17
C MET A 73 -5.92 22.95 -27.85
N LEU A 74 -5.74 22.04 -28.81
CA LEU A 74 -4.90 20.85 -28.67
C LEU A 74 -3.43 21.24 -28.40
N VAL A 75 -2.86 22.14 -29.20
CA VAL A 75 -1.49 22.64 -29.00
C VAL A 75 -1.36 23.30 -27.62
N ARG A 76 -2.34 24.12 -27.23
CA ARG A 76 -2.39 24.77 -25.92
C ARG A 76 -2.44 23.73 -24.79
N ALA A 77 -3.26 22.70 -24.90
CA ALA A 77 -3.36 21.63 -23.91
C ALA A 77 -2.02 20.90 -23.72
N CYS A 78 -1.33 20.57 -24.82
CA CYS A 78 0.01 19.98 -24.79
C CYS A 78 1.02 20.88 -24.06
N ALA A 79 1.03 22.20 -24.35
CA ALA A 79 1.87 23.16 -23.63
C ALA A 79 1.60 23.16 -22.13
N ARG A 80 0.31 23.16 -21.73
CA ARG A 80 -0.11 23.16 -20.32
C ARG A 80 0.31 21.88 -19.61
N TYR A 81 0.20 20.73 -20.26
CA TYR A 81 0.68 19.47 -19.72
C TYR A 81 2.21 19.42 -19.57
N LEU A 82 2.96 19.88 -20.58
CA LEU A 82 4.43 19.95 -20.51
C LEU A 82 4.92 20.87 -19.38
N LYS A 83 4.21 21.98 -19.12
CA LYS A 83 4.48 22.83 -17.95
C LYS A 83 4.38 22.03 -16.64
N GLN A 84 3.35 21.20 -16.50
CA GLN A 84 3.17 20.32 -15.33
C GLN A 84 4.25 19.23 -15.21
N LEU A 85 4.92 18.88 -16.32
CA LEU A 85 6.12 18.02 -16.34
C LEU A 85 7.43 18.80 -16.07
N ARG A 86 7.34 20.07 -15.66
CA ARG A 86 8.48 20.97 -15.38
C ARG A 86 9.30 21.35 -16.62
N LEU A 87 8.69 21.37 -17.81
CA LEU A 87 9.28 22.07 -18.95
C LEU A 87 9.04 23.58 -18.78
N LEU A 88 10.02 24.28 -18.21
CA LEU A 88 9.91 25.70 -17.81
C LEU A 88 10.14 26.68 -19.00
N LEU A 89 9.40 26.49 -20.09
CA LEU A 89 9.43 27.41 -21.24
C LEU A 89 8.16 28.27 -21.27
N SER A 90 8.30 29.53 -21.65
CA SER A 90 7.16 30.45 -21.72
C SER A 90 6.21 30.08 -22.88
N ARG A 91 4.92 30.40 -22.72
CA ARG A 91 3.92 30.20 -23.79
C ARG A 91 4.27 30.95 -25.06
N ASP A 92 4.82 32.16 -24.91
CA ASP A 92 5.27 32.98 -26.04
C ASP A 92 6.42 32.31 -26.79
N PHE A 93 7.41 31.78 -26.07
CA PHE A 93 8.52 31.04 -26.70
C PHE A 93 8.04 29.80 -27.45
N ILE A 94 7.14 29.00 -26.86
CA ILE A 94 6.56 27.83 -27.53
C ILE A 94 5.80 28.25 -28.80
N THR A 95 5.01 29.33 -28.71
CA THR A 95 4.25 29.84 -29.84
C THR A 95 5.17 30.34 -30.96
N ASP A 96 6.19 31.13 -30.62
CA ASP A 96 7.16 31.65 -31.59
C ASP A 96 7.97 30.51 -32.23
N THR A 97 8.34 29.48 -31.47
CA THR A 97 8.97 28.26 -31.99
C THR A 97 8.12 27.62 -33.10
N PHE A 98 6.81 27.48 -32.88
CA PHE A 98 5.91 26.93 -33.89
C PHE A 98 5.70 27.86 -35.09
N LEU A 99 5.69 29.18 -34.87
CA LEU A 99 5.60 30.14 -35.95
C LEU A 99 6.85 30.13 -36.85
N ASN A 100 8.01 29.83 -36.28
CA ASN A 100 9.27 29.63 -37.02
C ASN A 100 9.32 28.26 -37.72
N ASN A 101 8.57 27.26 -37.22
CA ASN A 101 8.64 25.86 -37.67
C ASN A 101 7.27 25.29 -38.07
N ILE A 102 6.45 26.05 -38.81
CA ILE A 102 5.08 25.67 -39.19
C ILE A 102 4.99 24.28 -39.87
N PRO A 103 5.88 23.90 -40.81
CA PRO A 103 5.82 22.56 -41.41
C PRO A 103 5.88 21.43 -40.38
N TYR A 104 6.68 21.61 -39.32
CA TYR A 104 6.76 20.63 -38.24
C TYR A 104 5.44 20.55 -37.46
N LEU A 105 4.85 21.70 -37.10
CA LEU A 105 3.56 21.74 -36.42
C LEU A 105 2.46 21.02 -37.21
N LEU A 106 2.41 21.23 -38.52
CA LEU A 106 1.43 20.56 -39.39
C LEU A 106 1.63 19.04 -39.41
N LEU A 107 2.87 18.55 -39.42
CA LEU A 107 3.16 17.12 -39.30
C LEU A 107 2.74 16.56 -37.93
N ILE A 108 2.87 17.32 -36.84
CA ILE A 108 2.37 16.90 -35.52
C ILE A 108 0.85 16.77 -35.51
N LEU A 109 0.13 17.71 -36.12
CA LEU A 109 -1.33 17.63 -36.24
C LEU A 109 -1.76 16.45 -37.13
N GLU A 110 -1.03 16.20 -38.22
CA GLU A 110 -1.23 15.04 -39.08
C GLU A 110 -0.98 13.73 -38.32
N TYR A 111 0.12 13.64 -37.57
CA TYR A 111 0.44 12.50 -36.69
C TYR A 111 -0.71 12.22 -35.72
N PHE A 112 -1.19 13.26 -35.02
CA PHE A 112 -2.31 13.15 -34.08
C PHE A 112 -3.58 12.66 -34.77
N SER A 113 -3.92 13.21 -35.94
CA SER A 113 -5.09 12.80 -36.73
C SER A 113 -4.98 11.34 -37.18
N ILE A 114 -3.84 10.93 -37.76
CA ILE A 114 -3.61 9.54 -38.18
C ILE A 114 -3.67 8.58 -37.00
N LYS A 115 -3.21 9.00 -35.83
CA LYS A 115 -3.23 8.15 -34.63
C LYS A 115 -4.65 7.96 -34.07
N PHE A 116 -5.46 9.02 -34.03
CA PHE A 116 -6.70 9.03 -33.24
C PHE A 116 -8.00 9.25 -33.99
N ASN A 117 -7.97 9.67 -35.26
CA ASN A 117 -9.18 9.90 -36.02
C ASN A 117 -9.86 8.56 -36.38
N PRO A 118 -11.07 8.26 -35.84
CA PRO A 118 -11.77 7.02 -36.13
C PRO A 118 -12.30 6.96 -37.58
N ASP A 119 -12.54 8.10 -38.23
CA ASP A 119 -13.15 8.18 -39.55
C ASP A 119 -12.20 7.80 -40.70
N LEU A 120 -10.89 7.71 -40.44
CA LEU A 120 -9.90 7.30 -41.44
C LEU A 120 -10.10 5.87 -41.94
N LYS A 121 -10.80 5.01 -41.18
CA LYS A 121 -11.14 3.61 -41.56
C LYS A 121 -9.94 2.78 -42.07
N ILE A 122 -8.75 3.05 -41.56
CA ILE A 122 -7.51 2.30 -41.83
C ILE A 122 -7.17 1.34 -40.68
N SER A 123 -6.50 0.24 -40.98
CA SER A 123 -6.07 -0.76 -39.99
C SER A 123 -4.99 -0.22 -39.05
N ILE A 124 -4.79 -0.88 -37.89
CA ILE A 124 -3.73 -0.52 -36.93
C ILE A 124 -2.35 -0.53 -37.61
N THR A 125 -2.05 -1.57 -38.40
CA THR A 125 -0.79 -1.67 -39.14
C THR A 125 -0.61 -0.55 -40.17
N GLN A 126 -1.67 -0.14 -40.86
CA GLN A 126 -1.61 1.00 -41.77
C GLN A 126 -1.36 2.32 -41.04
N ARG A 127 -1.95 2.51 -39.85
CA ARG A 127 -1.65 3.66 -38.99
C ARG A 127 -0.18 3.67 -38.62
N GLU A 128 0.36 2.55 -38.12
CA GLU A 128 1.78 2.44 -37.73
C GLU A 128 2.73 2.84 -38.87
N ILE A 129 2.51 2.31 -40.08
CA ILE A 129 3.32 2.65 -41.26
C ILE A 129 3.27 4.17 -41.57
N GLN A 130 2.08 4.78 -41.50
CA GLN A 130 1.93 6.21 -41.76
C GLN A 130 2.56 7.06 -40.65
N LEU A 131 2.41 6.66 -39.38
CA LEU A 131 3.03 7.32 -38.24
C LEU A 131 4.56 7.27 -38.34
N GLU A 132 5.15 6.13 -38.71
CA GLU A 132 6.60 6.01 -38.94
C GLU A 132 7.11 6.93 -40.05
N LYS A 133 6.32 7.09 -41.13
CA LYS A 133 6.66 8.01 -42.22
C LYS A 133 6.69 9.46 -41.72
N ILE A 134 5.68 9.88 -40.96
CA ILE A 134 5.63 11.22 -40.38
C ILE A 134 6.77 11.41 -39.38
N GLU A 135 7.09 10.42 -38.55
CA GLU A 135 8.21 10.49 -37.61
C GLU A 135 9.53 10.76 -38.34
N LYS A 136 9.80 10.07 -39.47
CA LYS A 136 10.98 10.34 -40.29
C LYS A 136 11.01 11.76 -40.85
N GLN A 137 9.86 12.28 -41.28
CA GLN A 137 9.75 13.66 -41.77
C GLN A 137 9.98 14.68 -40.65
N CYS A 138 9.41 14.45 -39.47
CA CYS A 138 9.66 15.26 -38.28
C CYS A 138 11.15 15.27 -37.92
N MET A 139 11.82 14.12 -37.93
CA MET A 139 13.26 14.04 -37.65
C MET A 139 14.10 14.83 -38.66
N SER A 140 13.78 14.76 -39.95
CA SER A 140 14.47 15.54 -40.99
C SER A 140 14.27 17.06 -40.85
N LEU A 141 13.11 17.50 -40.36
CA LEU A 141 12.89 18.92 -40.04
C LEU A 141 13.63 19.35 -38.77
N LEU A 142 13.72 18.50 -37.74
CA LEU A 142 14.48 18.80 -36.52
C LEU A 142 15.97 19.02 -36.81
N GLU A 143 16.55 18.30 -37.77
CA GLU A 143 17.95 18.51 -38.21
C GLU A 143 18.22 19.92 -38.75
N GLN A 144 17.18 20.65 -39.15
CA GLN A 144 17.28 22.01 -39.69
C GLN A 144 17.09 23.09 -38.60
N VAL A 145 16.77 22.70 -37.37
CA VAL A 145 16.49 23.64 -36.27
C VAL A 145 17.79 24.02 -35.57
N GLU A 146 18.23 25.27 -35.76
CA GLU A 146 19.50 25.77 -35.19
C GLU A 146 19.45 25.94 -33.66
N SER A 147 18.28 26.28 -33.11
CA SER A 147 18.11 26.53 -31.67
C SER A 147 17.81 25.24 -30.92
N LEU A 148 18.70 24.85 -30.01
CA LEU A 148 18.49 23.69 -29.13
C LEU A 148 17.21 23.79 -28.27
N SER A 149 16.82 25.02 -27.91
CA SER A 149 15.59 25.24 -27.15
C SER A 149 14.35 25.06 -28.01
N GLU A 150 14.41 25.44 -29.29
CA GLU A 150 13.34 25.16 -30.25
C GLU A 150 13.25 23.66 -30.58
N ASP A 151 14.39 22.98 -30.83
CA ASP A 151 14.43 21.52 -31.02
C ASP A 151 13.77 20.79 -29.84
N LEU A 152 14.12 21.18 -28.61
CA LEU A 152 13.55 20.59 -27.41
C LEU A 152 12.01 20.72 -27.37
N VAL A 153 11.46 21.90 -27.72
CA VAL A 153 10.00 22.10 -27.78
C VAL A 153 9.38 21.16 -28.81
N LEU A 154 9.87 21.19 -30.04
CA LEU A 154 9.32 20.42 -31.15
C LEU A 154 9.37 18.91 -30.85
N ARG A 155 10.53 18.44 -30.37
CA ARG A 155 10.76 17.05 -29.97
C ARG A 155 9.82 16.60 -28.84
N ARG A 156 9.59 17.43 -27.82
CA ARG A 156 8.68 17.12 -26.70
C ARG A 156 7.23 16.99 -27.17
N TYR A 157 6.79 17.75 -28.17
CA TYR A 157 5.43 17.60 -28.73
C TYR A 157 5.25 16.28 -29.50
N LEU A 158 6.26 15.86 -30.27
CA LEU A 158 6.24 14.55 -30.92
C LEU A 158 6.21 13.42 -29.88
N GLU A 159 7.07 13.48 -28.87
CA GLU A 159 7.13 12.50 -27.78
C GLU A 159 5.81 12.41 -27.02
N LEU A 160 5.14 13.54 -26.78
CA LEU A 160 3.83 13.58 -26.13
C LEU A 160 2.76 12.89 -26.98
N CYS A 161 2.74 13.12 -28.30
CA CYS A 161 1.82 12.45 -29.21
C CYS A 161 2.08 10.94 -29.28
N LYS A 162 3.36 10.52 -29.25
CA LYS A 162 3.77 9.11 -29.18
C LYS A 162 3.32 8.43 -27.89
N ALA A 163 3.43 9.14 -26.76
CA ALA A 163 3.04 8.64 -25.45
C ALA A 163 1.51 8.62 -25.21
N MET A 164 0.73 9.29 -26.05
CA MET A 164 -0.73 9.34 -25.95
C MET A 164 -1.35 8.01 -26.42
N LEU A 165 -2.29 7.50 -25.62
CA LEU A 165 -2.96 6.21 -25.82
C LEU A 165 -4.42 6.36 -26.27
N ARG A 166 -5.12 7.37 -25.75
CA ARG A 166 -6.55 7.63 -26.00
C ARG A 166 -6.86 9.12 -25.94
N THR A 167 -7.85 9.58 -26.69
CA THR A 167 -8.38 10.94 -26.58
C THR A 167 -9.85 11.05 -26.98
N ASN A 168 -10.61 11.92 -26.30
CA ASN A 168 -12.00 12.21 -26.68
C ASN A 168 -12.12 13.30 -27.75
N TYR A 169 -11.01 13.75 -28.36
CA TYR A 169 -10.99 14.89 -29.29
C TYR A 169 -12.02 14.79 -30.44
N PHE A 170 -12.29 13.58 -30.94
CA PHE A 170 -13.21 13.29 -32.04
C PHE A 170 -14.65 12.97 -31.58
N GLN A 171 -14.92 12.99 -30.27
CA GLN A 171 -16.25 12.74 -29.75
C GLN A 171 -17.13 13.98 -29.87
N ILE A 172 -18.38 13.75 -30.29
CA ILE A 172 -19.45 14.74 -30.31
C ILE A 172 -20.37 14.58 -29.10
N SER A 173 -20.96 15.68 -28.64
CA SER A 173 -21.96 15.69 -27.60
C SER A 173 -23.27 15.07 -28.10
N SER A 174 -24.20 14.80 -27.18
CA SER A 174 -25.56 14.34 -27.53
C SER A 174 -26.33 15.35 -28.40
N GLN A 175 -25.90 16.62 -28.42
CA GLN A 175 -26.47 17.70 -29.23
C GLN A 175 -25.80 17.81 -30.62
N GLY A 176 -24.85 16.92 -30.94
CA GLY A 176 -24.13 16.95 -32.22
C GLY A 176 -22.98 17.96 -32.28
N GLU A 177 -22.67 18.63 -31.17
CA GLU A 177 -21.61 19.64 -31.09
C GLU A 177 -20.29 19.03 -30.62
N THR A 178 -19.17 19.68 -30.94
CA THR A 178 -17.88 19.26 -30.40
C THR A 178 -17.79 19.56 -28.90
N LYS A 179 -17.24 18.64 -28.10
CA LYS A 179 -17.11 18.84 -26.65
C LYS A 179 -16.17 20.05 -26.34
N PRO A 180 -16.49 20.90 -25.34
CA PRO A 180 -15.68 22.09 -24.99
C PRO A 180 -14.45 21.75 -24.13
N TYR A 181 -14.16 20.47 -23.93
CA TYR A 181 -13.01 19.98 -23.17
C TYR A 181 -12.35 18.81 -23.92
N MET A 182 -11.07 18.60 -23.66
CA MET A 182 -10.28 17.51 -24.23
C MET A 182 -9.67 16.67 -23.12
N SER A 183 -9.60 15.37 -23.37
CA SER A 183 -9.03 14.39 -22.47
C SER A 183 -7.97 13.58 -23.20
N PHE A 184 -6.86 13.33 -22.54
CA PHE A 184 -5.71 12.62 -23.09
C PHE A 184 -5.23 11.59 -22.08
N LYS A 185 -5.26 10.31 -22.44
CA LYS A 185 -4.62 9.24 -21.66
C LYS A 185 -3.19 9.10 -22.17
N PHE A 186 -2.20 9.24 -21.29
CA PHE A 186 -0.79 9.07 -21.58
C PHE A 186 -0.25 7.79 -20.91
N ARG A 187 0.81 7.25 -21.51
CA ARG A 187 1.79 6.37 -20.85
C ARG A 187 3.03 7.20 -20.48
N PRO A 188 3.10 7.77 -19.26
CA PRO A 188 4.15 8.72 -18.89
C PRO A 188 5.57 8.17 -19.05
N GLY A 189 5.78 6.86 -18.87
CA GLY A 189 7.08 6.21 -19.07
C GLY A 189 7.66 6.29 -20.49
N LEU A 190 6.87 6.72 -21.49
CA LEU A 190 7.38 7.01 -22.83
C LEU A 190 7.85 8.46 -23.02
N ILE A 191 7.60 9.34 -22.04
CA ILE A 191 7.98 10.75 -22.12
C ILE A 191 9.32 10.91 -21.39
N PRO A 192 10.37 11.42 -22.06
CA PRO A 192 11.67 11.60 -21.42
C PRO A 192 11.63 12.59 -20.24
N ALA A 193 12.40 12.28 -19.19
CA ALA A 193 12.60 13.12 -18.01
C ALA A 193 11.32 13.49 -17.23
N VAL A 194 10.27 12.66 -17.30
CA VAL A 194 9.10 12.81 -16.42
C VAL A 194 9.52 12.70 -14.95
N PRO A 195 9.03 13.58 -14.05
CA PRO A 195 9.32 13.49 -12.63
C PRO A 195 8.94 12.13 -12.02
N LEU A 196 9.82 11.58 -11.18
CA LEU A 196 9.58 10.33 -10.45
C LEU A 196 8.64 10.54 -9.24
N PRO A 197 7.91 9.49 -8.79
CA PRO A 197 7.75 8.18 -9.46
C PRO A 197 6.96 8.30 -10.77
N VAL A 198 7.13 7.36 -11.71
CA VAL A 198 6.41 7.40 -12.99
C VAL A 198 5.12 6.57 -12.89
N PRO A 199 3.92 7.17 -13.01
CA PRO A 199 2.67 6.41 -13.07
C PRO A 199 2.60 5.54 -14.34
N MET A 200 1.87 4.43 -14.28
CA MET A 200 1.59 3.59 -15.45
C MET A 200 0.75 4.36 -16.48
N PHE A 201 -0.30 5.05 -16.00
CA PHE A 201 -1.17 5.89 -16.82
C PHE A 201 -1.41 7.24 -16.18
N GLU A 202 -1.60 8.25 -17.03
CA GLU A 202 -2.01 9.59 -16.63
C GLU A 202 -3.12 10.08 -17.56
N ILE A 203 -4.28 10.43 -17.02
CA ILE A 203 -5.35 11.08 -17.78
C ILE A 203 -5.29 12.58 -17.50
N PHE A 204 -5.00 13.37 -18.52
CA PHE A 204 -5.05 14.83 -18.45
C PHE A 204 -6.34 15.34 -19.10
N VAL A 205 -7.11 16.15 -18.37
CA VAL A 205 -8.33 16.80 -18.85
C VAL A 205 -8.09 18.30 -18.89
N TYR A 206 -8.44 18.92 -20.02
CA TYR A 206 -8.16 20.31 -20.30
C TYR A 206 -9.37 21.03 -20.91
N SER A 207 -9.66 22.23 -20.39
CA SER A 207 -10.54 23.23 -20.98
C SER A 207 -10.19 24.64 -20.46
N GLU A 208 -10.91 25.65 -20.92
CA GLU A 208 -10.85 26.98 -20.31
C GLU A 208 -11.48 27.05 -18.91
N GLN A 209 -12.22 26.02 -18.50
CA GLN A 209 -12.80 25.93 -17.17
C GLN A 209 -11.91 25.14 -16.19
N VAL A 210 -11.40 23.98 -16.63
CA VAL A 210 -10.71 23.01 -15.78
C VAL A 210 -9.39 22.53 -16.39
N GLU A 211 -8.39 22.34 -15.53
CA GLU A 211 -7.23 21.49 -15.82
C GLU A 211 -7.13 20.46 -14.71
N GLY A 212 -6.91 19.20 -15.06
CA GLY A 212 -6.77 18.16 -14.06
C GLY A 212 -6.04 16.95 -14.58
N VAL A 213 -5.41 16.23 -13.66
CA VAL A 213 -4.69 14.98 -13.93
C VAL A 213 -5.25 13.87 -13.06
N HIS A 214 -5.29 12.65 -13.58
CA HIS A 214 -5.55 11.43 -12.82
C HIS A 214 -4.42 10.43 -13.08
N LEU A 215 -3.58 10.21 -12.07
CA LEU A 215 -2.38 9.40 -12.10
C LEU A 215 -2.68 8.00 -11.54
N ARG A 216 -2.34 6.95 -12.28
CA ARG A 216 -2.59 5.54 -11.87
C ARG A 216 -1.30 4.73 -11.88
N GLY A 217 -1.04 4.01 -10.79
CA GLY A 217 0.07 3.06 -10.69
C GLY A 217 -0.16 1.73 -11.44
N GLY A 218 -1.40 1.43 -11.87
CA GLY A 218 -1.76 0.15 -12.49
C GLY A 218 -3.16 0.14 -13.09
N LYS A 219 -3.56 -1.01 -13.68
CA LYS A 219 -4.91 -1.21 -14.26
C LYS A 219 -6.01 -1.19 -13.20
N VAL A 220 -5.84 -1.90 -12.09
CA VAL A 220 -6.77 -1.81 -10.94
C VAL A 220 -6.15 -0.84 -9.95
N ALA A 221 -6.56 0.44 -10.01
CA ALA A 221 -5.98 1.49 -9.18
C ALA A 221 -7.04 2.42 -8.60
N ARG A 222 -6.75 2.99 -7.43
CA ARG A 222 -7.71 3.79 -6.67
C ARG A 222 -7.05 4.93 -5.90
N GLY A 223 -7.73 6.08 -5.87
CA GLY A 223 -7.47 7.10 -4.87
C GLY A 223 -8.30 8.37 -5.04
N GLY A 224 -8.09 9.29 -4.10
CA GLY A 224 -8.86 10.52 -3.97
C GLY A 224 -8.64 11.54 -5.09
N LEU A 225 -9.65 12.38 -5.34
CA LEU A 225 -9.59 13.52 -6.24
C LEU A 225 -9.52 14.82 -5.47
N ARG A 226 -8.41 15.55 -5.58
CA ARG A 226 -8.21 16.83 -4.87
C ARG A 226 -8.64 18.03 -5.72
N TRP A 227 -9.37 18.96 -5.13
CA TRP A 227 -9.47 20.31 -5.69
C TRP A 227 -8.28 21.13 -5.18
N SER A 228 -7.33 21.40 -6.09
CA SER A 228 -6.10 22.11 -5.79
C SER A 228 -6.23 23.62 -6.05
N ASP A 229 -5.53 24.41 -5.24
CA ASP A 229 -5.30 25.84 -5.43
C ASP A 229 -3.93 26.14 -6.10
N ARG A 230 -3.11 25.10 -6.39
CA ARG A 230 -1.76 25.22 -6.96
C ARG A 230 -1.77 25.25 -8.49
N VAL A 231 -2.22 26.36 -9.08
CA VAL A 231 -2.35 26.51 -10.54
C VAL A 231 -1.04 26.23 -11.31
N GLU A 232 0.11 26.54 -10.72
CA GLU A 232 1.40 26.43 -11.40
C GLU A 232 1.97 25.00 -11.42
N ASP A 233 1.68 24.19 -10.40
CA ASP A 233 2.33 22.88 -10.20
C ASP A 233 1.43 21.81 -9.53
N TYR A 234 0.11 21.89 -9.68
CA TYR A 234 -0.84 20.92 -9.12
C TYR A 234 -0.47 19.47 -9.44
N ARG A 235 0.11 19.16 -10.62
CA ARG A 235 0.55 17.78 -10.91
C ARG A 235 1.64 17.31 -9.96
N THR A 236 2.57 18.19 -9.55
CA THR A 236 3.61 17.86 -8.55
C THR A 236 2.96 17.53 -7.21
N GLU A 237 1.97 18.31 -6.79
CA GLU A 237 1.18 18.03 -5.58
C GLU A 237 0.51 16.65 -5.67
N ILE A 238 -0.22 16.39 -6.76
CA ILE A 238 -0.92 15.11 -6.95
C ILE A 238 0.06 13.95 -7.03
N LEU A 239 1.22 14.11 -7.68
CA LEU A 239 2.24 13.08 -7.76
C LEU A 239 2.82 12.71 -6.39
N GLY A 240 3.04 13.70 -5.51
CA GLY A 240 3.45 13.46 -4.13
C GLY A 240 2.43 12.61 -3.36
N LEU A 241 1.13 12.83 -3.60
CA LEU A 241 0.05 12.04 -3.00
C LEU A 241 -0.04 10.62 -3.57
N VAL A 242 0.19 10.42 -4.88
CA VAL A 242 0.26 9.08 -5.48
C VAL A 242 1.32 8.23 -4.81
N LYS A 243 2.51 8.81 -4.57
CA LYS A 243 3.62 8.12 -3.92
C LYS A 243 3.20 7.60 -2.54
N ALA A 244 2.60 8.44 -1.71
CA ALA A 244 2.07 8.00 -0.41
C ALA A 244 0.99 6.90 -0.56
N GLN A 245 0.14 7.02 -1.58
CA GLN A 245 -0.90 6.03 -1.85
C GLN A 245 -0.35 4.67 -2.32
N GLN A 246 0.80 4.64 -3.00
CA GLN A 246 1.41 3.39 -3.49
C GLN A 246 1.77 2.45 -2.35
N VAL A 247 2.42 2.96 -1.30
CA VAL A 247 2.75 2.17 -0.10
C VAL A 247 1.51 1.90 0.77
N LYS A 248 0.61 2.87 0.90
CA LYS A 248 -0.64 2.72 1.67
C LYS A 248 -1.56 1.64 1.11
N ASN A 249 -1.61 1.49 -0.22
CA ASN A 249 -2.44 0.49 -0.89
C ASN A 249 -1.83 -0.92 -0.91
N ALA A 250 -0.71 -1.16 -0.24
CA ALA A 250 -0.10 -2.48 -0.16
C ALA A 250 -1.02 -3.53 0.49
N VAL A 251 -1.96 -3.09 1.35
CA VAL A 251 -2.92 -3.96 2.05
C VAL A 251 -4.19 -4.30 1.28
N ILE A 252 -4.51 -3.54 0.24
CA ILE A 252 -5.79 -3.65 -0.47
C ILE A 252 -5.59 -4.06 -1.92
N VAL A 253 -6.69 -4.39 -2.60
CA VAL A 253 -6.69 -4.81 -4.00
C VAL A 253 -6.05 -3.76 -4.93
N PRO A 254 -6.61 -2.56 -5.10
CA PRO A 254 -6.12 -1.62 -6.10
C PRO A 254 -4.75 -1.06 -5.71
N VAL A 255 -3.88 -0.84 -6.69
CA VAL A 255 -2.65 -0.05 -6.49
C VAL A 255 -2.98 1.44 -6.33
N GLY A 256 -1.98 2.24 -5.94
CA GLY A 256 -2.16 3.68 -5.73
C GLY A 256 -2.57 4.44 -7.00
N ALA A 257 -3.61 5.27 -6.88
CA ALA A 257 -3.91 6.33 -7.83
C ALA A 257 -4.19 7.64 -7.08
N LYS A 258 -4.13 8.75 -7.80
CA LYS A 258 -4.60 10.04 -7.29
C LYS A 258 -4.97 10.92 -8.45
N GLY A 259 -6.04 11.70 -8.30
CA GLY A 259 -6.32 12.78 -9.22
C GLY A 259 -6.40 14.11 -8.53
N GLY A 260 -6.35 15.16 -9.34
CA GLY A 260 -6.67 16.48 -8.88
C GLY A 260 -6.89 17.43 -10.03
N PHE A 261 -7.66 18.47 -9.74
CA PHE A 261 -8.03 19.47 -10.71
C PHE A 261 -7.96 20.86 -10.09
N ILE A 262 -7.78 21.85 -10.96
CA ILE A 262 -7.95 23.26 -10.66
C ILE A 262 -9.19 23.78 -11.40
N SER A 263 -9.90 24.74 -10.81
CA SER A 263 -10.83 25.57 -11.59
C SER A 263 -10.09 26.84 -12.01
N ARG A 264 -9.96 27.05 -13.31
CA ARG A 264 -9.27 28.21 -13.88
C ARG A 264 -10.04 29.51 -13.70
N ARG A 265 -11.36 29.42 -13.45
CA ARG A 265 -12.26 30.57 -13.29
C ARG A 265 -12.50 30.94 -11.82
N ALA A 266 -12.20 30.05 -10.89
CA ALA A 266 -12.53 30.21 -9.47
C ALA A 266 -11.81 31.37 -8.78
N SER A 267 -10.56 31.68 -9.14
CA SER A 267 -9.78 32.76 -8.51
C SER A 267 -10.35 34.16 -8.73
N ALA A 268 -11.18 34.35 -9.76
CA ALA A 268 -11.87 35.60 -10.05
C ALA A 268 -13.20 35.76 -9.29
N ILE A 269 -13.64 34.74 -8.53
CA ILE A 269 -14.94 34.72 -7.88
C ILE A 269 -14.78 35.02 -6.39
N ALA A 270 -15.27 36.19 -5.95
CA ALA A 270 -15.27 36.57 -4.54
C ALA A 270 -16.42 35.95 -3.73
N ASP A 271 -17.57 35.67 -4.37
CA ASP A 271 -18.73 35.08 -3.69
C ASP A 271 -18.54 33.58 -3.42
N ARG A 272 -18.72 33.17 -2.16
CA ARG A 272 -18.48 31.78 -1.73
C ARG A 272 -19.44 30.80 -2.40
N SER A 273 -20.70 31.17 -2.62
CA SER A 273 -21.69 30.28 -3.25
C SER A 273 -21.32 30.03 -4.71
N ALA A 274 -21.00 31.10 -5.45
CA ALA A 274 -20.53 31.02 -6.83
C ALA A 274 -19.21 30.26 -6.95
N PHE A 275 -18.28 30.44 -6.00
CA PHE A 275 -17.01 29.71 -5.97
C PHE A 275 -17.23 28.19 -5.86
N ILE A 276 -18.11 27.75 -4.94
CA ILE A 276 -18.45 26.33 -4.79
C ILE A 276 -19.17 25.80 -6.03
N LYS A 277 -20.11 26.55 -6.61
CA LYS A 277 -20.81 26.15 -7.84
C LYS A 277 -19.84 25.96 -9.01
N GLU A 278 -18.87 26.86 -9.16
CA GLU A 278 -17.83 26.75 -10.18
C GLU A 278 -16.94 25.52 -9.93
N GLY A 279 -16.53 25.26 -8.68
CA GLY A 279 -15.80 24.06 -8.31
C GLY A 279 -16.54 22.76 -8.65
N ILE A 280 -17.84 22.69 -8.34
CA ILE A 280 -18.70 21.55 -8.69
C ILE A 280 -18.81 21.41 -10.21
N SER A 281 -18.98 22.51 -10.94
CA SER A 281 -19.07 22.51 -12.40
C SER A 281 -17.78 21.99 -13.04
N SER A 282 -16.63 22.49 -12.59
CA SER A 282 -15.29 22.03 -13.00
C SER A 282 -15.07 20.54 -12.70
N TYR A 283 -15.49 20.09 -11.52
CA TYR A 283 -15.42 18.68 -11.13
C TYR A 283 -16.24 17.78 -12.05
N LYS A 284 -17.47 18.19 -12.40
CA LYS A 284 -18.32 17.43 -13.34
C LYS A 284 -17.67 17.30 -14.72
N VAL A 285 -17.04 18.37 -15.23
CA VAL A 285 -16.28 18.30 -16.50
C VAL A 285 -15.10 17.35 -16.38
N PHE A 286 -14.36 17.42 -15.26
CA PHE A 286 -13.23 16.53 -15.02
C PHE A 286 -13.65 15.05 -15.03
N ILE A 287 -14.69 14.67 -14.27
CA ILE A 287 -15.21 13.29 -14.23
C ILE A 287 -15.69 12.81 -15.60
N ARG A 288 -16.44 13.64 -16.33
CA ARG A 288 -16.87 13.31 -17.70
C ARG A 288 -15.68 13.06 -18.62
N GLY A 289 -14.64 13.89 -18.52
CA GLY A 289 -13.40 13.70 -19.26
C GLY A 289 -12.69 12.38 -18.96
N LEU A 290 -12.72 11.92 -17.71
CA LEU A 290 -12.18 10.60 -17.35
C LEU A 290 -13.02 9.46 -17.97
N LEU A 291 -14.36 9.53 -17.83
CA LEU A 291 -15.28 8.50 -18.33
C LEU A 291 -15.33 8.43 -19.86
N ASP A 292 -15.14 9.55 -20.56
CA ASP A 292 -15.15 9.63 -22.02
C ASP A 292 -14.09 8.74 -22.72
N ILE A 293 -13.03 8.37 -22.02
CA ILE A 293 -11.91 7.57 -22.56
C ILE A 293 -11.63 6.27 -21.79
N THR A 294 -12.51 5.91 -20.84
CA THR A 294 -12.45 4.67 -20.05
C THR A 294 -13.40 3.64 -20.65
N ASP A 295 -12.97 2.37 -20.78
CA ASP A 295 -13.85 1.31 -21.27
C ASP A 295 -14.94 0.99 -20.23
N ASN A 296 -16.10 0.52 -20.68
CA ASN A 296 -17.19 0.06 -19.82
C ASN A 296 -17.28 -1.48 -19.86
N LEU A 297 -18.05 -2.07 -18.95
CA LEU A 297 -18.30 -3.51 -18.89
C LEU A 297 -19.81 -3.78 -18.90
N GLN A 298 -20.32 -4.44 -19.94
CA GLN A 298 -21.73 -4.77 -20.07
C GLN A 298 -21.90 -6.28 -20.27
N SER A 299 -22.56 -6.96 -19.34
CA SER A 299 -22.72 -8.43 -19.35
C SER A 299 -21.39 -9.15 -19.60
N GLU A 300 -20.36 -8.79 -18.82
CA GLU A 300 -18.99 -9.31 -18.89
C GLU A 300 -18.22 -9.00 -20.20
N LYS A 301 -18.80 -8.22 -21.12
CA LYS A 301 -18.13 -7.80 -22.35
C LYS A 301 -17.62 -6.37 -22.22
N VAL A 302 -16.38 -6.16 -22.62
CA VAL A 302 -15.78 -4.82 -22.68
C VAL A 302 -16.43 -4.02 -23.80
N VAL A 303 -16.90 -2.82 -23.47
CA VAL A 303 -17.52 -1.88 -24.41
C VAL A 303 -16.73 -0.58 -24.40
N SER A 304 -16.09 -0.26 -25.52
CA SER A 304 -15.34 0.99 -25.64
C SER A 304 -16.25 2.21 -25.87
N PRO A 305 -15.84 3.41 -25.40
CA PRO A 305 -16.51 4.65 -25.75
C PRO A 305 -16.60 4.85 -27.28
N LYS A 306 -17.66 5.52 -27.73
CA LYS A 306 -17.85 5.85 -29.15
C LYS A 306 -16.76 6.82 -29.64
N GLN A 307 -16.47 6.77 -30.95
CA GLN A 307 -15.51 7.67 -31.61
C GLN A 307 -14.14 7.74 -30.90
N LEU A 308 -13.60 6.57 -30.54
CA LEU A 308 -12.34 6.42 -29.82
C LEU A 308 -11.46 5.36 -30.50
N VAL A 309 -10.20 5.71 -30.79
CA VAL A 309 -9.17 4.75 -31.22
C VAL A 309 -8.29 4.42 -30.01
N ARG A 310 -8.14 3.13 -29.69
CA ARG A 310 -7.37 2.64 -28.54
C ARG A 310 -5.98 2.17 -28.98
N HIS A 311 -4.95 2.50 -28.21
CA HIS A 311 -3.54 2.09 -28.42
C HIS A 311 -2.98 1.33 -27.20
N ASP A 312 -3.87 0.79 -26.37
CA ASP A 312 -3.62 0.06 -25.14
C ASP A 312 -4.68 -1.04 -24.95
N ASP A 313 -4.45 -1.91 -23.96
CA ASP A 313 -5.38 -2.98 -23.60
C ASP A 313 -6.70 -2.43 -23.04
N ASP A 314 -7.67 -3.33 -22.81
CA ASP A 314 -8.92 -3.02 -22.12
C ASP A 314 -8.67 -2.38 -20.74
N ASP A 315 -9.40 -1.28 -20.48
CA ASP A 315 -9.29 -0.47 -19.27
C ASP A 315 -10.69 -0.14 -18.73
N VAL A 316 -11.28 -1.11 -18.04
CA VAL A 316 -12.66 -1.02 -17.51
C VAL A 316 -12.75 -0.52 -16.08
N TYR A 317 -11.63 -0.44 -15.36
CA TYR A 317 -11.63 -0.14 -13.92
C TYR A 317 -11.16 1.28 -13.64
N LEU A 318 -12.09 2.14 -13.23
CA LEU A 318 -11.83 3.50 -12.75
C LEU A 318 -12.64 3.74 -11.49
N VAL A 319 -11.96 3.81 -10.34
CA VAL A 319 -12.58 4.14 -9.05
C VAL A 319 -11.93 5.39 -8.47
N VAL A 320 -12.77 6.33 -8.07
CA VAL A 320 -12.37 7.61 -7.47
C VAL A 320 -12.78 7.65 -6.00
N ALA A 321 -12.19 8.55 -5.23
CA ALA A 321 -12.60 8.83 -3.86
C ALA A 321 -12.59 10.34 -3.61
N ALA A 322 -13.20 10.77 -2.50
CA ALA A 322 -13.10 12.14 -2.05
C ALA A 322 -11.68 12.44 -1.49
N ASP A 323 -11.27 13.71 -1.56
CA ASP A 323 -10.08 14.27 -0.92
C ASP A 323 -10.38 15.72 -0.48
N LYS A 324 -9.34 16.48 -0.12
CA LYS A 324 -9.42 17.90 0.18
C LYS A 324 -10.14 18.66 -0.94
N GLY A 325 -11.18 19.40 -0.56
CA GLY A 325 -12.00 20.20 -1.46
C GLY A 325 -13.09 19.43 -2.21
N THR A 326 -13.19 18.11 -2.06
CA THR A 326 -14.20 17.26 -2.73
C THR A 326 -14.95 16.32 -1.79
N ALA A 327 -14.87 16.55 -0.47
CA ALA A 327 -15.44 15.69 0.58
C ALA A 327 -16.91 15.29 0.34
N THR A 328 -17.73 16.19 -0.20
CA THR A 328 -19.17 15.95 -0.46
C THR A 328 -19.48 15.55 -1.90
N PHE A 329 -18.46 15.31 -2.74
CA PHE A 329 -18.64 15.15 -4.19
C PHE A 329 -18.80 13.69 -4.65
N SER A 330 -18.65 12.69 -3.77
CA SER A 330 -18.77 11.27 -4.15
C SER A 330 -20.13 10.94 -4.78
N ASP A 331 -21.22 11.48 -4.26
CA ASP A 331 -22.57 11.29 -4.84
C ASP A 331 -22.71 11.94 -6.22
N ILE A 332 -22.00 13.05 -6.48
CA ILE A 332 -21.96 13.68 -7.81
C ILE A 332 -21.27 12.75 -8.81
N SER A 333 -20.15 12.16 -8.42
CA SER A 333 -19.41 11.19 -9.26
C SER A 333 -20.20 9.92 -9.53
N ASN A 334 -20.85 9.37 -8.51
CA ASN A 334 -21.72 8.18 -8.66
C ASN A 334 -22.93 8.48 -9.57
N GLY A 335 -23.53 9.66 -9.45
CA GLY A 335 -24.60 10.09 -10.37
C GLY A 335 -24.11 10.19 -11.82
N LEU A 336 -22.94 10.78 -12.06
CA LEU A 336 -22.35 10.85 -13.41
C LEU A 336 -22.00 9.46 -13.96
N ALA A 337 -21.47 8.56 -13.13
CA ALA A 337 -21.21 7.18 -13.55
C ALA A 337 -22.51 6.46 -13.96
N ALA A 338 -23.60 6.67 -13.22
CA ALA A 338 -24.92 6.16 -13.56
C ALA A 338 -25.45 6.76 -14.88
N ASP A 339 -25.28 8.06 -15.12
CA ASP A 339 -25.67 8.72 -16.39
C ASP A 339 -24.93 8.11 -17.60
N TYR A 340 -23.68 7.67 -17.41
CA TYR A 340 -22.87 6.99 -18.43
C TYR A 340 -23.22 5.50 -18.56
N GLY A 341 -24.10 4.95 -17.71
CA GLY A 341 -24.34 3.51 -17.61
C GLY A 341 -23.07 2.73 -17.27
N PHE A 342 -22.16 3.34 -16.51
CA PHE A 342 -20.88 2.74 -16.15
C PHE A 342 -21.09 1.61 -15.15
N TRP A 343 -20.47 0.46 -15.39
CA TRP A 343 -20.77 -0.81 -14.71
C TRP A 343 -20.56 -0.80 -13.19
N LEU A 344 -19.64 0.03 -12.70
CA LEU A 344 -19.41 0.19 -11.27
C LEU A 344 -20.59 0.89 -10.56
N GLY A 345 -21.43 1.64 -11.28
CA GLY A 345 -22.55 2.37 -10.69
C GLY A 345 -22.11 3.23 -9.51
N ASP A 346 -22.70 3.03 -8.35
CA ASP A 346 -22.36 3.75 -7.11
C ASP A 346 -21.16 3.18 -6.33
N ALA A 347 -20.45 2.21 -6.92
CA ALA A 347 -19.10 1.79 -6.52
C ALA A 347 -18.01 2.62 -7.23
N PHE A 348 -18.37 3.47 -8.20
CA PHE A 348 -17.43 4.33 -8.92
C PHE A 348 -16.70 5.30 -7.98
N ALA A 349 -17.42 5.89 -7.03
CA ALA A 349 -16.89 6.74 -5.98
C ALA A 349 -17.22 6.19 -4.61
N SER A 350 -16.18 5.94 -3.80
CA SER A 350 -16.35 5.50 -2.41
C SER A 350 -16.68 6.65 -1.46
N GLY A 351 -17.28 6.33 -0.31
CA GLY A 351 -17.61 7.32 0.74
C GLY A 351 -18.77 8.25 0.36
N GLY A 352 -19.65 7.79 -0.54
CA GLY A 352 -20.92 8.45 -0.81
C GLY A 352 -21.98 8.13 0.25
N SER A 353 -23.17 8.72 0.12
CA SER A 353 -24.26 8.58 1.12
C SER A 353 -24.79 7.16 1.31
N GLN A 354 -24.46 6.23 0.39
CA GLN A 354 -24.85 4.82 0.43
C GLN A 354 -23.66 3.88 0.72
N GLY A 355 -22.56 4.42 1.26
CA GLY A 355 -21.37 3.69 1.69
C GLY A 355 -21.27 3.56 3.21
N TYR A 356 -20.07 3.21 3.70
CA TYR A 356 -19.78 3.22 5.13
C TYR A 356 -19.41 4.65 5.58
N ASP A 357 -19.93 5.10 6.72
CA ASP A 357 -19.57 6.41 7.28
C ASP A 357 -18.26 6.27 8.07
N HIS A 358 -17.14 6.70 7.48
CA HIS A 358 -15.83 6.57 8.13
C HIS A 358 -15.72 7.40 9.41
N LYS A 359 -16.39 8.56 9.47
CA LYS A 359 -16.40 9.41 10.66
C LYS A 359 -17.29 8.82 11.73
N GLY A 360 -18.49 8.35 11.35
CA GLY A 360 -19.41 7.66 12.24
C GLY A 360 -18.84 6.36 12.81
N MET A 361 -18.12 5.58 12.00
CA MET A 361 -17.41 4.37 12.45
C MET A 361 -16.11 4.68 13.22
N GLY A 362 -15.56 5.88 13.06
CA GLY A 362 -14.23 6.25 13.55
C GLY A 362 -13.10 5.36 13.04
N ILE A 363 -13.28 4.69 11.88
CA ILE A 363 -12.48 3.53 11.50
C ILE A 363 -11.00 3.86 11.28
N THR A 364 -10.69 5.04 10.74
CA THR A 364 -9.31 5.51 10.55
C THR A 364 -8.61 5.72 11.90
N ALA A 365 -9.28 6.36 12.86
CA ALA A 365 -8.75 6.59 14.19
C ALA A 365 -8.59 5.27 14.96
N ARG A 366 -9.61 4.39 14.90
CA ARG A 366 -9.56 3.04 15.50
C ARG A 366 -8.39 2.23 14.96
N GLY A 367 -8.16 2.24 13.64
CA GLY A 367 -7.02 1.58 13.01
C GLY A 367 -5.68 2.08 13.50
N ALA A 368 -5.48 3.40 13.51
CA ALA A 368 -4.23 3.99 14.02
C ALA A 368 -4.05 3.74 15.52
N TRP A 369 -5.15 3.68 16.28
CA TRP A 369 -5.11 3.36 17.70
C TRP A 369 -4.67 1.91 17.98
N VAL A 370 -4.91 0.97 17.07
CA VAL A 370 -4.37 -0.40 17.18
C VAL A 370 -2.84 -0.37 17.22
N SER A 371 -2.19 0.45 16.37
CA SER A 371 -0.74 0.66 16.43
C SER A 371 -0.30 1.27 17.77
N VAL A 372 -1.02 2.29 18.24
CA VAL A 372 -0.72 2.96 19.51
C VAL A 372 -0.81 1.97 20.68
N GLN A 373 -1.89 1.18 20.76
CA GLN A 373 -2.05 0.13 21.77
C GLN A 373 -0.90 -0.87 21.74
N ARG A 374 -0.46 -1.30 20.55
CA ARG A 374 0.69 -2.20 20.42
C ARG A 374 1.99 -1.59 20.95
N HIS A 375 2.28 -0.34 20.58
CA HIS A 375 3.49 0.36 21.05
C HIS A 375 3.57 0.50 22.58
N PHE A 376 2.43 0.73 23.23
CA PHE A 376 2.34 0.81 24.69
C PHE A 376 2.37 -0.56 25.35
N ARG A 377 1.72 -1.57 24.77
CA ARG A 377 1.78 -2.95 25.25
C ARG A 377 3.20 -3.54 25.19
N GLU A 378 3.98 -3.18 24.17
CA GLU A 378 5.41 -3.51 24.08
C GLU A 378 6.26 -2.84 25.18
N ARG A 379 5.70 -1.85 25.88
CA ARG A 379 6.28 -1.13 27.02
C ARG A 379 5.57 -1.46 28.34
N SER A 380 4.79 -2.54 28.36
CA SER A 380 4.05 -3.01 29.54
C SER A 380 3.07 -1.99 30.13
N LEU A 381 2.45 -1.15 29.28
CA LEU A 381 1.41 -0.20 29.68
C LEU A 381 0.10 -0.50 28.94
N ASN A 382 -0.99 -0.70 29.67
CA ASN A 382 -2.32 -0.86 29.07
C ASN A 382 -3.09 0.46 29.08
N ILE A 383 -2.98 1.21 27.98
CA ILE A 383 -3.65 2.52 27.80
C ILE A 383 -5.19 2.46 27.72
N GLN A 384 -5.79 1.28 27.88
CA GLN A 384 -7.24 1.11 28.02
C GLN A 384 -7.66 0.97 29.49
N GLN A 385 -6.72 0.84 30.43
CA GLN A 385 -6.98 0.64 31.85
C GLN A 385 -6.12 1.54 32.76
N GLU A 386 -5.09 2.17 32.20
CA GLU A 386 -4.12 2.98 32.94
C GLU A 386 -3.99 4.38 32.35
N ASP A 387 -3.89 5.37 33.23
CA ASP A 387 -3.73 6.79 32.87
C ASP A 387 -2.41 7.07 32.16
N PHE A 388 -2.46 7.86 31.08
CA PHE A 388 -1.29 8.25 30.31
C PHE A 388 -1.44 9.67 29.72
N THR A 389 -0.31 10.34 29.51
CA THR A 389 -0.26 11.75 29.08
C THR A 389 -0.21 11.91 27.56
N VAL A 390 -0.97 12.87 27.02
CA VAL A 390 -1.10 13.07 25.58
C VAL A 390 -0.88 14.53 25.19
N ALA A 391 -0.13 14.75 24.11
CA ALA A 391 -0.12 16.00 23.35
C ALA A 391 -0.75 15.77 21.97
N GLY A 392 -1.69 16.63 21.58
CA GLY A 392 -2.53 16.43 20.41
C GLY A 392 -2.29 17.44 19.29
N ILE A 393 -2.38 16.97 18.05
CA ILE A 393 -2.40 17.83 16.85
C ILE A 393 -3.76 17.64 16.17
N GLY A 394 -4.66 18.62 16.33
CA GLY A 394 -6.01 18.56 15.77
C GLY A 394 -7.07 19.26 16.62
N ASP A 395 -8.32 18.97 16.30
CA ASP A 395 -9.50 19.57 16.92
C ASP A 395 -10.54 18.48 17.22
N MET A 396 -11.29 18.63 18.32
CA MET A 396 -12.34 17.66 18.68
C MET A 396 -13.43 17.53 17.62
N GLY A 397 -13.73 18.54 16.81
CA GLY A 397 -14.68 18.40 15.70
C GLY A 397 -14.14 17.56 14.52
N GLY A 398 -12.83 17.30 14.49
CA GLY A 398 -12.15 16.55 13.42
C GLY A 398 -12.42 15.05 13.49
N ASP A 399 -12.52 14.41 12.33
CA ASP A 399 -12.76 12.97 12.20
C ASP A 399 -11.72 12.13 12.97
N VAL A 400 -10.44 12.24 12.59
CA VAL A 400 -9.39 11.40 13.17
C VAL A 400 -9.03 11.83 14.59
N PHE A 401 -8.86 13.15 14.81
CA PHE A 401 -8.48 13.66 16.11
C PHE A 401 -9.57 13.42 17.17
N GLY A 402 -10.81 13.80 16.86
CA GLY A 402 -11.94 13.68 17.76
C GLY A 402 -12.23 12.22 18.13
N ASN A 403 -12.33 11.33 17.13
CA ASN A 403 -12.48 9.90 17.40
C ASN A 403 -11.31 9.36 18.24
N GLY A 404 -10.05 9.67 17.87
CA GLY A 404 -8.87 9.20 18.59
C GLY A 404 -8.83 9.60 20.06
N MET A 405 -9.23 10.83 20.37
CA MET A 405 -9.31 11.33 21.76
C MET A 405 -10.46 10.74 22.58
N LEU A 406 -11.31 9.91 21.98
CA LEU A 406 -12.40 9.19 22.64
C LEU A 406 -12.19 7.67 22.69
N LEU A 407 -11.04 7.16 22.21
CA LEU A 407 -10.72 5.72 22.26
C LEU A 407 -10.15 5.25 23.60
N SER A 408 -10.01 6.14 24.58
CA SER A 408 -9.65 5.79 25.95
C SER A 408 -10.13 6.85 26.95
N GLU A 409 -10.79 6.41 28.01
CA GLU A 409 -11.19 7.24 29.15
C GLU A 409 -9.99 7.66 30.03
N HIS A 410 -8.84 7.00 29.85
CA HIS A 410 -7.61 7.21 30.63
C HIS A 410 -6.66 8.27 30.05
N ILE A 411 -7.04 8.92 28.95
CA ILE A 411 -6.23 9.98 28.35
C ILE A 411 -6.18 11.21 29.27
N LYS A 412 -4.97 11.60 29.66
CA LYS A 412 -4.64 12.93 30.21
C LYS A 412 -4.15 13.84 29.09
N LEU A 413 -5.07 14.52 28.41
CA LEU A 413 -4.74 15.44 27.32
C LEU A 413 -4.14 16.75 27.87
N LEU A 414 -2.81 16.84 27.87
CA LEU A 414 -2.09 17.96 28.47
C LEU A 414 -2.07 19.20 27.58
N ALA A 415 -2.01 18.98 26.27
CA ALA A 415 -2.07 20.04 25.28
C ALA A 415 -2.66 19.53 23.97
N ALA A 416 -3.32 20.41 23.23
CA ALA A 416 -3.71 20.17 21.85
C ALA A 416 -3.70 21.47 21.05
N PHE A 417 -3.48 21.41 19.74
CA PHE A 417 -3.53 22.61 18.91
C PHE A 417 -4.07 22.35 17.51
N ASN A 418 -4.68 23.38 16.94
CA ASN A 418 -5.18 23.39 15.57
C ASN A 418 -4.69 24.66 14.83
N HIS A 419 -5.36 25.05 13.73
CA HIS A 419 -4.99 26.25 12.97
C HIS A 419 -5.34 27.58 13.68
N MET A 420 -6.20 27.57 14.71
CA MET A 420 -6.69 28.75 15.44
C MET A 420 -6.28 28.79 16.92
N HIS A 421 -6.28 27.65 17.61
CA HIS A 421 -6.26 27.53 19.06
C HIS A 421 -5.13 26.62 19.55
N ILE A 422 -4.67 26.92 20.76
CA ILE A 422 -3.80 26.07 21.58
C ILE A 422 -4.54 25.81 22.90
N PHE A 423 -4.98 24.57 23.11
CA PHE A 423 -5.55 24.06 24.36
C PHE A 423 -4.44 23.54 25.26
N ILE A 424 -4.46 23.90 26.55
CA ILE A 424 -3.53 23.40 27.57
C ILE A 424 -4.29 23.11 28.85
N ASP A 425 -4.12 21.91 29.38
CA ASP A 425 -4.59 21.49 30.69
C ASP A 425 -3.44 20.80 31.45
N PRO A 426 -2.79 21.44 32.43
CA PRO A 426 -1.58 20.88 33.06
C PRO A 426 -1.79 19.60 33.88
N ASN A 427 -3.01 19.36 34.37
CA ASN A 427 -3.35 18.20 35.20
C ASN A 427 -4.83 17.83 35.05
N PRO A 428 -5.24 17.34 33.87
CA PRO A 428 -6.63 16.99 33.60
C PRO A 428 -7.05 15.78 34.45
N ASN A 429 -8.29 15.79 34.94
CA ASN A 429 -8.94 14.59 35.43
C ASN A 429 -9.43 13.76 34.21
N PRO A 430 -9.00 12.50 34.03
CA PRO A 430 -9.34 11.71 32.84
C PRO A 430 -10.84 11.54 32.62
N GLU A 431 -11.58 11.16 33.67
CA GLU A 431 -13.03 10.92 33.58
C GLU A 431 -13.81 12.20 33.22
N VAL A 432 -13.50 13.31 33.91
CA VAL A 432 -14.19 14.59 33.69
C VAL A 432 -13.85 15.16 32.31
N SER A 433 -12.56 15.16 31.94
CA SER A 433 -12.11 15.66 30.64
C SER A 433 -12.56 14.77 29.48
N PHE A 434 -12.75 13.46 29.68
CA PHE A 434 -13.34 12.57 28.68
C PHE A 434 -14.79 12.96 28.36
N LYS A 435 -15.63 13.14 29.39
CA LYS A 435 -17.02 13.58 29.20
C LYS A 435 -17.10 14.92 28.47
N GLU A 436 -16.22 15.85 28.80
CA GLU A 436 -16.16 17.15 28.12
C GLU A 436 -15.70 17.04 26.67
N ARG A 437 -14.67 16.25 26.38
CA ARG A 437 -14.25 15.96 25.00
C ARG A 437 -15.36 15.30 24.19
N GLN A 438 -16.10 14.37 24.79
CA GLN A 438 -17.25 13.72 24.14
C GLN A 438 -18.36 14.73 23.83
N ARG A 439 -18.65 15.65 24.76
CA ARG A 439 -19.61 16.74 24.54
C ARG A 439 -19.19 17.62 23.35
N LEU A 440 -17.91 18.00 23.26
CA LEU A 440 -17.38 18.79 22.15
C LEU A 440 -17.44 18.05 20.82
N PHE A 441 -17.11 16.74 20.80
CA PHE A 441 -17.16 15.92 19.59
C PHE A 441 -18.58 15.81 19.01
N LEU A 442 -19.59 15.64 19.87
CA LEU A 442 -20.99 15.49 19.48
C LEU A 442 -21.67 16.83 19.15
N ALA A 443 -21.12 17.95 19.60
CA ALA A 443 -21.68 19.27 19.35
C ALA A 443 -21.38 19.74 17.91
N PRO A 444 -22.39 20.23 17.17
CA PRO A 444 -22.17 20.78 15.84
C PRO A 444 -21.29 22.03 15.90
N ASP A 445 -20.33 22.13 14.97
CA ASP A 445 -19.43 23.28 14.81
C ASP A 445 -18.63 23.69 16.07
N SER A 446 -18.39 22.75 16.98
CA SER A 446 -17.62 22.96 18.21
C SER A 446 -16.11 22.76 17.97
N GLY A 447 -15.30 23.51 18.70
CA GLY A 447 -13.85 23.33 18.78
C GLY A 447 -13.30 23.64 20.16
N TRP A 448 -12.00 23.96 20.25
CA TRP A 448 -11.35 24.22 21.53
C TRP A 448 -11.89 25.44 22.30
N SER A 449 -12.44 26.44 21.61
CA SER A 449 -12.99 27.65 22.25
C SER A 449 -14.23 27.36 23.12
N GLU A 450 -14.94 26.28 22.83
CA GLU A 450 -16.16 25.86 23.49
C GLU A 450 -15.91 24.92 24.68
N TYR A 451 -14.64 24.57 24.96
CA TYR A 451 -14.27 23.76 26.13
C TYR A 451 -14.62 24.51 27.43
N ASP A 452 -15.28 23.85 28.37
CA ASP A 452 -15.67 24.45 29.65
C ASP A 452 -14.42 24.79 30.49
N LYS A 453 -14.10 26.09 30.54
CA LYS A 453 -12.92 26.63 31.24
C LYS A 453 -12.89 26.29 32.72
N ARG A 454 -14.03 25.97 33.34
CA ARG A 454 -14.10 25.58 34.75
C ARG A 454 -13.52 24.17 34.99
N LEU A 455 -13.44 23.36 33.95
CA LEU A 455 -12.91 21.99 34.00
C LEU A 455 -11.41 21.93 33.71
N ILE A 456 -10.82 23.02 33.18
CA ILE A 456 -9.39 23.11 32.91
C ILE A 456 -8.65 23.31 34.25
N SER A 457 -7.62 22.49 34.50
CA SER A 457 -6.86 22.59 35.73
C SER A 457 -6.08 23.92 35.85
N ARG A 458 -5.63 24.22 37.08
CA ARG A 458 -4.91 25.45 37.40
C ARG A 458 -3.71 25.63 36.48
N GLY A 459 -3.59 26.84 35.92
CA GLY A 459 -2.50 27.21 35.02
C GLY A 459 -2.76 26.87 33.55
N GLY A 460 -3.84 26.15 33.22
CA GLY A 460 -4.26 25.86 31.85
C GLY A 460 -5.10 26.95 31.19
N GLY A 461 -5.46 26.73 29.93
CA GLY A 461 -6.36 27.60 29.19
C GLY A 461 -6.43 27.27 27.69
N VAL A 462 -7.26 28.04 26.99
CA VAL A 462 -7.36 28.04 25.53
C VAL A 462 -6.83 29.37 25.01
N PHE A 463 -5.81 29.31 24.16
CA PHE A 463 -5.07 30.47 23.65
C PHE A 463 -5.23 30.58 22.13
N LEU A 464 -5.18 31.81 21.61
CA LEU A 464 -5.20 32.07 20.17
C LEU A 464 -3.80 31.89 19.57
N ARG A 465 -3.72 31.19 18.43
CA ARG A 465 -2.47 31.05 17.67
C ARG A 465 -1.97 32.37 17.07
N THR A 466 -2.86 33.35 16.94
CA THR A 466 -2.56 34.73 16.50
C THR A 466 -2.14 35.66 17.63
N ALA A 467 -2.13 35.20 18.89
CA ALA A 467 -1.68 36.02 20.00
C ALA A 467 -0.22 36.44 19.82
N LYS A 468 0.12 37.69 20.18
CA LYS A 468 1.52 38.15 20.12
C LYS A 468 2.44 37.33 21.03
N SER A 469 1.92 36.88 22.17
CA SER A 469 2.63 36.03 23.11
C SER A 469 1.70 35.53 24.22
N ILE A 470 2.04 34.38 24.81
CA ILE A 470 1.34 33.65 25.87
C ILE A 470 2.24 33.62 27.12
N THR A 471 1.67 33.97 28.28
CA THR A 471 2.34 33.83 29.59
C THR A 471 2.39 32.36 29.98
N ILE A 472 3.56 31.87 30.38
CA ILE A 472 3.76 30.47 30.76
C ILE A 472 3.71 30.36 32.28
N THR A 473 2.71 29.65 32.80
CA THR A 473 2.52 29.47 34.24
C THR A 473 3.49 28.44 34.81
N ALA A 474 3.63 28.38 36.14
CA ALA A 474 4.49 27.39 36.80
C ALA A 474 4.05 25.95 36.50
N GLU A 475 2.74 25.72 36.38
CA GLU A 475 2.16 24.43 36.03
C GLU A 475 2.51 24.03 34.58
N MET A 476 2.43 24.96 33.62
CA MET A 476 2.86 24.73 32.23
C MET A 476 4.37 24.44 32.13
N LYS A 477 5.20 25.18 32.87
CA LYS A 477 6.66 24.96 32.93
C LYS A 477 7.00 23.53 33.35
N LYS A 478 6.32 23.03 34.39
CA LYS A 478 6.51 21.67 34.89
C LYS A 478 6.12 20.61 33.86
N VAL A 479 5.00 20.81 33.16
CA VAL A 479 4.48 19.83 32.19
C VAL A 479 5.31 19.77 30.92
N PHE A 480 5.69 20.92 30.36
CA PHE A 480 6.49 20.97 29.13
C PHE A 480 8.00 20.90 29.38
N ASP A 481 8.41 20.93 30.65
CA ASP A 481 9.81 20.94 31.09
C ASP A 481 10.59 22.10 30.43
N ILE A 482 10.14 23.33 30.71
CA ILE A 482 10.67 24.60 30.19
C ILE A 482 10.78 25.67 31.28
N ASP A 483 11.72 26.60 31.13
CA ASP A 483 11.93 27.69 32.11
C ASP A 483 11.35 29.04 31.69
N ALA A 484 11.01 29.21 30.40
CA ALA A 484 10.55 30.48 29.83
C ALA A 484 9.28 30.98 30.54
N GLY A 485 9.25 32.27 30.93
CA GLY A 485 8.06 32.89 31.54
C GLY A 485 7.01 33.35 30.53
N ARG A 486 7.38 33.46 29.25
CA ARG A 486 6.55 33.99 28.18
C ARG A 486 7.08 33.49 26.83
N LEU A 487 6.20 33.00 25.97
CA LEU A 487 6.54 32.48 24.63
C LEU A 487 5.62 33.05 23.56
N THR A 488 6.05 33.09 22.31
CA THR A 488 5.14 33.22 21.17
C THR A 488 4.35 31.92 20.96
N PRO A 489 3.20 31.94 20.27
CA PRO A 489 2.46 30.71 19.97
C PRO A 489 3.32 29.65 19.26
N ASN A 490 4.17 30.05 18.31
CA ASN A 490 5.02 29.10 17.58
C ASN A 490 6.07 28.45 18.48
N GLU A 491 6.72 29.21 19.37
CA GLU A 491 7.66 28.65 20.35
C GLU A 491 6.95 27.72 21.35
N LEU A 492 5.72 28.04 21.75
CA LEU A 492 4.92 27.17 22.61
C LEU A 492 4.55 25.86 21.91
N LEU A 493 4.20 25.90 20.63
CA LEU A 493 3.95 24.69 19.84
C LEU A 493 5.21 23.81 19.74
N GLN A 494 6.38 24.41 19.53
CA GLN A 494 7.65 23.67 19.58
C GLN A 494 7.90 23.05 20.97
N ALA A 495 7.61 23.78 22.04
CA ALA A 495 7.74 23.25 23.41
C ALA A 495 6.79 22.07 23.67
N ILE A 496 5.54 22.14 23.18
CA ILE A 496 4.57 21.05 23.26
C ILE A 496 5.07 19.80 22.52
N LEU A 497 5.59 19.97 21.30
CA LEU A 497 6.13 18.85 20.51
C LEU A 497 7.39 18.21 21.12
N LYS A 498 8.14 18.98 21.92
CA LYS A 498 9.33 18.51 22.67
C LYS A 498 9.01 18.07 24.10
N ALA A 499 7.76 18.14 24.53
CA ALA A 499 7.37 17.84 25.91
C ALA A 499 7.57 16.35 26.25
N PRO A 500 7.93 16.01 27.51
CA PRO A 500 8.08 14.63 27.95
C PRO A 500 6.70 14.01 28.24
N VAL A 501 5.95 13.68 27.19
CA VAL A 501 4.62 13.04 27.26
C VAL A 501 4.67 11.56 26.88
N ASP A 502 3.62 10.80 27.19
CA ASP A 502 3.55 9.39 26.77
C ASP A 502 3.23 9.28 25.27
N LEU A 503 2.26 10.04 24.78
CA LEU A 503 1.80 10.01 23.39
C LEU A 503 1.77 11.40 22.75
N ILE A 504 2.33 11.52 21.55
CA ILE A 504 1.90 12.55 20.59
C ILE A 504 0.90 11.92 19.63
N TRP A 505 -0.32 12.44 19.59
CA TRP A 505 -1.36 12.01 18.67
C TRP A 505 -1.52 13.02 17.53
N ASN A 506 -1.14 12.62 16.32
CA ASN A 506 -1.40 13.42 15.13
C ASN A 506 -2.73 13.01 14.48
N GLY A 507 -3.76 13.84 14.65
CA GLY A 507 -5.04 13.72 13.93
C GLY A 507 -5.29 14.86 12.95
N GLY A 508 -4.28 15.70 12.69
CA GLY A 508 -4.34 16.90 11.87
C GLY A 508 -3.66 16.76 10.51
N ILE A 509 -3.47 17.91 9.84
CA ILE A 509 -2.77 18.01 8.55
C ILE A 509 -1.56 18.92 8.73
N GLY A 510 -0.39 18.46 8.29
CA GLY A 510 0.86 19.23 8.30
C GLY A 510 2.03 18.39 8.79
N THR A 511 3.24 18.81 8.44
CA THR A 511 4.48 18.14 8.84
C THR A 511 5.16 18.89 9.99
N TYR A 512 5.10 18.30 11.19
CA TYR A 512 5.54 18.92 12.45
C TYR A 512 6.90 18.41 12.94
N ILE A 513 7.31 17.23 12.50
CA ILE A 513 8.58 16.61 12.91
C ILE A 513 9.37 16.22 11.66
N LYS A 514 10.65 16.63 11.59
CA LYS A 514 11.60 16.24 10.53
C LYS A 514 12.89 15.67 11.11
N ALA A 515 13.82 15.19 10.29
CA ALA A 515 15.17 14.88 10.74
C ALA A 515 16.04 16.15 10.84
N THR A 516 17.10 16.10 11.66
CA THR A 516 18.13 17.13 11.69
C THR A 516 18.78 17.36 10.31
N SER A 517 18.88 16.31 9.49
CA SER A 517 19.48 16.37 8.16
C SER A 517 18.59 17.01 7.09
N GLU A 518 17.32 17.27 7.37
CA GLU A 518 16.38 17.90 6.44
C GLU A 518 16.28 19.41 6.73
N SER A 519 16.29 20.22 5.68
CA SER A 519 15.87 21.62 5.75
C SER A 519 14.35 21.72 5.69
N ASP A 520 13.79 22.87 6.09
CA ASP A 520 12.34 23.11 5.92
C ASP A 520 11.92 23.17 4.45
N GLU A 521 12.83 23.58 3.56
CA GLU A 521 12.61 23.58 2.12
C GLU A 521 12.45 22.16 1.56
N ASP A 522 13.24 21.18 2.07
CA ASP A 522 13.13 19.78 1.67
C ASP A 522 11.76 19.17 2.03
N VAL A 523 11.15 19.63 3.13
CA VAL A 523 9.84 19.14 3.60
C VAL A 523 8.70 19.65 2.73
N GLY A 524 8.78 20.90 2.25
CA GLY A 524 7.80 21.47 1.34
C GLY A 524 6.46 21.90 1.96
N ASP A 525 6.34 21.92 3.29
CA ASP A 525 5.16 22.40 4.04
C ASP A 525 5.42 23.74 4.74
N ARG A 526 5.44 24.82 3.95
CA ARG A 526 5.80 26.17 4.43
C ARG A 526 4.93 26.69 5.58
N ALA A 527 3.69 26.20 5.68
CA ALA A 527 2.76 26.65 6.72
C ALA A 527 3.20 26.24 8.14
N ASN A 528 4.05 25.20 8.24
CA ASN A 528 4.51 24.66 9.52
C ASN A 528 6.01 24.83 9.77
N ASP A 529 6.76 25.51 8.89
CA ASP A 529 8.21 25.72 9.04
C ASP A 529 8.57 26.31 10.42
N SER A 530 7.82 27.32 10.88
CA SER A 530 8.09 28.01 12.15
C SER A 530 7.77 27.19 13.40
N VAL A 531 7.08 26.06 13.29
CA VAL A 531 6.69 25.20 14.43
C VAL A 531 7.35 23.82 14.39
N ARG A 532 8.02 23.49 13.28
CA ARG A 532 8.61 22.17 13.06
C ARG A 532 9.79 21.92 14.00
N VAL A 533 9.89 20.69 14.50
CA VAL A 533 10.99 20.23 15.38
C VAL A 533 11.71 19.05 14.76
N ASN A 534 12.89 18.71 15.27
CA ASN A 534 13.63 17.52 14.82
C ASN A 534 13.22 16.28 15.64
N GLY A 535 13.20 15.10 15.02
CA GLY A 535 12.80 13.84 15.64
C GLY A 535 13.62 13.49 16.88
N LYS A 536 14.91 13.83 16.91
CA LYS A 536 15.77 13.66 18.10
C LYS A 536 15.39 14.56 19.29
N GLU A 537 14.64 15.63 19.06
CA GLU A 537 14.20 16.57 20.11
C GLU A 537 12.85 16.17 20.70
N VAL A 538 12.14 15.23 20.06
CA VAL A 538 10.85 14.73 20.52
C VAL A 538 11.09 13.75 21.67
N ARG A 539 10.52 14.08 22.84
CA ARG A 539 10.66 13.30 24.08
C ARG A 539 9.44 12.43 24.40
N ALA A 540 8.48 12.35 23.48
CA ALA A 540 7.35 11.46 23.61
C ALA A 540 7.79 9.99 23.59
N LYS A 541 7.10 9.10 24.33
CA LYS A 541 7.40 7.66 24.24
C LYS A 541 6.88 7.05 22.94
N VAL A 542 5.69 7.48 22.51
CA VAL A 542 5.00 7.01 21.31
C VAL A 542 4.52 8.20 20.50
N VAL A 543 4.61 8.09 19.17
CA VAL A 543 3.94 9.00 18.24
C VAL A 543 2.98 8.16 17.39
N GLY A 544 1.69 8.48 17.46
CA GLY A 544 0.66 7.85 16.63
C GLY A 544 0.22 8.78 15.49
N GLU A 545 0.29 8.29 14.26
CA GLU A 545 -0.07 9.06 13.07
C GLU A 545 -1.42 8.64 12.47
N GLY A 546 -2.51 9.16 13.04
CA GLY A 546 -3.83 9.04 12.43
C GLY A 546 -4.00 9.93 11.19
N GLY A 547 -3.41 11.12 11.19
CA GLY A 547 -3.31 12.03 10.04
C GLY A 547 -2.21 11.61 9.06
N ASN A 548 -2.17 12.23 7.88
CA ASN A 548 -1.09 11.99 6.91
C ASN A 548 0.07 12.96 7.13
N LEU A 549 1.30 12.46 6.97
CA LEU A 549 2.55 13.22 6.95
C LEU A 549 2.78 14.12 8.17
N GLY A 550 2.42 13.67 9.37
CA GLY A 550 2.77 14.38 10.61
C GLY A 550 4.27 14.48 10.83
N VAL A 551 4.98 13.43 10.42
CA VAL A 551 6.42 13.26 10.55
C VAL A 551 7.02 12.92 9.19
N THR A 552 8.15 13.51 8.81
CA THR A 552 8.88 13.07 7.61
C THR A 552 9.43 11.66 7.79
N GLN A 553 9.68 10.92 6.71
CA GLN A 553 10.22 9.57 6.83
C GLN A 553 11.56 9.55 7.60
N LEU A 554 12.45 10.50 7.31
CA LEU A 554 13.72 10.62 8.03
C LEU A 554 13.51 11.05 9.49
N GLY A 555 12.53 11.91 9.78
CA GLY A 555 12.14 12.28 11.13
C GLY A 555 11.64 11.10 11.96
N ARG A 556 10.88 10.19 11.35
CA ARG A 556 10.44 8.93 12.00
C ARG A 556 11.64 8.07 12.36
N ILE A 557 12.58 7.92 11.43
CA ILE A 557 13.82 7.15 11.64
C ILE A 557 14.67 7.78 12.74
N GLU A 558 14.81 9.11 12.76
CA GLU A 558 15.56 9.82 13.81
C GLU A 558 14.91 9.65 15.19
N PHE A 559 13.59 9.79 15.30
CA PHE A 559 12.84 9.56 16.54
C PHE A 559 12.94 8.10 17.01
N ALA A 560 12.80 7.13 16.10
CA ALA A 560 12.92 5.71 16.40
C ALA A 560 14.32 5.33 16.91
N ASN A 561 15.37 5.87 16.28
CA ASN A 561 16.75 5.67 16.74
C ASN A 561 17.01 6.30 18.13
N ASN A 562 16.19 7.26 18.55
CA ASN A 562 16.26 7.88 19.87
C ASN A 562 15.40 7.16 20.93
N GLY A 563 14.86 5.97 20.63
CA GLY A 563 14.07 5.14 21.54
C GLY A 563 12.55 5.36 21.48
N GLY A 564 12.08 6.29 20.65
CA GLY A 564 10.66 6.52 20.40
C GLY A 564 10.01 5.39 19.61
N ALA A 565 8.74 5.08 19.88
CA ALA A 565 7.96 4.15 19.07
C ALA A 565 7.08 4.89 18.05
N ILE A 566 7.25 4.53 16.78
CA ILE A 566 6.51 5.10 15.65
C ILE A 566 6.52 4.10 14.49
N ASN A 567 5.40 3.93 13.79
CA ASN A 567 5.38 3.35 12.45
C ASN A 567 5.23 4.48 11.42
N THR A 568 5.13 4.15 10.13
CA THR A 568 4.74 5.17 9.14
C THR A 568 3.23 5.39 9.16
N ASP A 569 2.80 6.62 8.88
CA ASP A 569 1.38 6.99 8.72
C ASP A 569 0.57 6.02 7.84
N PHE A 570 1.13 5.57 6.71
CA PHE A 570 0.46 4.64 5.81
C PHE A 570 0.26 3.22 6.37
N ILE A 571 0.87 2.90 7.52
CA ILE A 571 0.55 1.71 8.31
C ILE A 571 -0.56 2.05 9.30
N ASP A 572 -0.36 3.11 10.10
CA ASP A 572 -1.28 3.49 11.18
C ASP A 572 -2.68 3.86 10.64
N ASN A 573 -2.76 4.70 9.62
CA ASN A 573 -4.02 5.20 9.07
C ASN A 573 -4.53 4.41 7.84
N ALA A 574 -4.03 3.18 7.64
CA ALA A 574 -4.42 2.28 6.54
C ALA A 574 -5.89 1.88 6.58
N ALA A 575 -6.47 1.77 7.79
CA ALA A 575 -7.84 1.30 8.01
C ALA A 575 -8.92 2.06 7.22
N GLY A 576 -8.74 3.38 7.01
CA GLY A 576 -9.66 4.14 6.17
C GLY A 576 -9.65 3.67 4.71
N VAL A 577 -8.48 3.38 4.15
CA VAL A 577 -8.36 2.89 2.78
C VAL A 577 -8.85 1.44 2.65
N ASP A 578 -8.62 0.63 3.69
CA ASP A 578 -9.05 -0.77 3.79
C ASP A 578 -10.58 -0.92 3.89
N CYS A 579 -11.24 -0.18 4.80
CA CYS A 579 -12.70 -0.08 4.85
C CYS A 579 -13.27 0.36 3.50
N SER A 580 -12.54 1.29 2.87
CA SER A 580 -12.71 1.71 1.51
C SER A 580 -12.86 0.53 0.50
N ASP A 581 -11.88 -0.35 0.51
CA ASP A 581 -11.79 -1.47 -0.43
C ASP A 581 -12.90 -2.49 -0.20
N HIS A 582 -13.22 -2.78 1.06
CA HIS A 582 -14.38 -3.59 1.42
C HIS A 582 -15.68 -2.98 0.88
N GLU A 583 -15.91 -1.67 1.03
CA GLU A 583 -17.10 -1.00 0.49
C GLU A 583 -17.25 -1.25 -1.02
N VAL A 584 -16.18 -1.02 -1.79
CA VAL A 584 -16.20 -1.15 -3.24
C VAL A 584 -16.43 -2.60 -3.67
N ASN A 585 -15.71 -3.57 -3.08
CA ASN A 585 -15.87 -4.98 -3.42
C ASN A 585 -17.26 -5.52 -3.04
N ILE A 586 -17.81 -5.12 -1.89
CA ILE A 586 -19.18 -5.50 -1.51
C ILE A 586 -20.20 -4.87 -2.47
N LYS A 587 -20.02 -3.61 -2.88
CA LYS A 587 -20.90 -2.98 -3.86
C LYS A 587 -20.81 -3.65 -5.23
N ILE A 588 -19.62 -4.01 -5.71
CA ILE A 588 -19.46 -4.75 -6.97
C ILE A 588 -20.24 -6.07 -6.90
N LEU A 589 -20.08 -6.84 -5.82
CA LEU A 589 -20.80 -8.10 -5.59
C LEU A 589 -22.32 -7.91 -5.56
N LEU A 590 -22.82 -6.91 -4.83
CA LEU A 590 -24.27 -6.73 -4.67
C LEU A 590 -24.91 -6.03 -5.88
N ASN A 591 -24.16 -5.22 -6.62
CA ASN A 591 -24.66 -4.55 -7.83
C ASN A 591 -24.87 -5.56 -8.97
N SER A 592 -24.08 -6.64 -9.06
CA SER A 592 -24.37 -7.72 -10.00
C SER A 592 -25.71 -8.40 -9.70
N LEU A 593 -26.02 -8.64 -8.43
CA LEU A 593 -27.31 -9.19 -8.00
C LEU A 593 -28.49 -8.24 -8.27
N VAL A 594 -28.26 -6.92 -8.21
CA VAL A 594 -29.27 -5.92 -8.59
C VAL A 594 -29.48 -5.92 -10.11
N ALA A 595 -28.41 -6.01 -10.90
CA ALA A 595 -28.49 -6.10 -12.35
C ALA A 595 -29.20 -7.40 -12.83
N GLU A 596 -29.08 -8.49 -12.06
CA GLU A 596 -29.81 -9.74 -12.25
C GLU A 596 -31.26 -9.71 -11.71
N GLU A 597 -31.74 -8.56 -11.21
CA GLU A 597 -33.06 -8.38 -10.59
C GLU A 597 -33.32 -9.28 -9.35
N ARG A 598 -32.27 -9.88 -8.77
CA ARG A 598 -32.35 -10.73 -7.56
C ARG A 598 -32.41 -9.91 -6.27
N LEU A 599 -31.93 -8.67 -6.30
CA LEU A 599 -32.03 -7.69 -5.22
C LEU A 599 -32.53 -6.36 -5.76
N THR A 600 -33.32 -5.66 -4.94
CA THR A 600 -33.60 -4.24 -5.15
C THR A 600 -32.48 -3.39 -4.54
N VAL A 601 -32.26 -2.18 -5.07
CA VAL A 601 -31.31 -1.20 -4.49
C VAL A 601 -31.57 -0.96 -2.99
N LYS A 602 -32.84 -0.92 -2.58
CA LYS A 602 -33.24 -0.74 -1.18
C LYS A 602 -32.82 -1.93 -0.29
N GLN A 603 -32.95 -3.17 -0.78
CA GLN A 603 -32.49 -4.35 -0.06
C GLN A 603 -30.95 -4.37 0.03
N ARG A 604 -30.26 -4.02 -1.06
CA ARG A 604 -28.80 -3.89 -1.10
C ARG A 604 -28.27 -2.91 -0.06
N ASN A 605 -28.84 -1.70 0.02
CA ASN A 605 -28.39 -0.68 0.98
C ASN A 605 -28.64 -1.12 2.44
N ARG A 606 -29.73 -1.85 2.72
CA ARG A 606 -29.98 -2.43 4.05
C ARG A 606 -28.94 -3.48 4.43
N ILE A 607 -28.56 -4.35 3.49
CA ILE A 607 -27.51 -5.36 3.70
C ILE A 607 -26.18 -4.67 4.01
N MET A 608 -25.77 -3.67 3.21
CA MET A 608 -24.56 -2.87 3.45
C MET A 608 -24.51 -2.33 4.89
N SER A 609 -25.57 -1.63 5.30
CA SER A 609 -25.67 -1.03 6.63
C SER A 609 -25.68 -2.05 7.78
N SER A 610 -26.20 -3.27 7.56
CA SER A 610 -26.22 -4.28 8.62
C SER A 610 -24.85 -4.90 8.92
N MET A 611 -23.88 -4.76 8.00
CA MET A 611 -22.56 -5.39 8.10
C MET A 611 -21.46 -4.43 8.59
N THR A 612 -21.81 -3.22 9.05
CA THR A 612 -20.84 -2.19 9.44
C THR A 612 -19.81 -2.68 10.46
N GLU A 613 -20.24 -3.38 11.51
CA GLU A 613 -19.30 -3.90 12.52
C GLU A 613 -18.49 -5.10 12.02
N GLU A 614 -19.08 -5.99 11.20
CA GLU A 614 -18.33 -7.10 10.58
C GLU A 614 -17.21 -6.56 9.66
N VAL A 615 -17.47 -5.49 8.90
CA VAL A 615 -16.45 -4.82 8.09
C VAL A 615 -15.40 -4.13 8.97
N ALA A 616 -15.81 -3.47 10.05
CA ALA A 616 -14.87 -2.87 10.99
C ALA A 616 -13.92 -3.91 11.59
N GLU A 617 -14.42 -5.10 11.94
CA GLU A 617 -13.61 -6.19 12.49
C GLU A 617 -12.55 -6.69 11.49
N LEU A 618 -12.92 -6.88 10.22
CA LEU A 618 -11.98 -7.27 9.16
C LEU A 618 -10.85 -6.24 9.01
N VAL A 619 -11.21 -4.96 8.96
CA VAL A 619 -10.27 -3.84 8.80
C VAL A 619 -9.32 -3.70 10.00
N LEU A 620 -9.85 -3.83 11.22
CA LEU A 620 -9.04 -3.73 12.43
C LEU A 620 -8.13 -4.95 12.61
N THR A 621 -8.58 -6.14 12.21
CA THR A 621 -7.75 -7.35 12.18
C THR A 621 -6.56 -7.19 11.23
N ASN A 622 -6.77 -6.60 10.05
CA ASN A 622 -5.68 -6.29 9.12
C ASN A 622 -4.67 -5.30 9.73
N SER A 623 -5.17 -4.24 10.37
CA SER A 623 -4.34 -3.24 11.06
C SER A 623 -3.53 -3.87 12.20
N TYR A 624 -4.15 -4.75 12.98
CA TYR A 624 -3.53 -5.51 14.06
C TYR A 624 -2.39 -6.40 13.56
N ARG A 625 -2.66 -7.25 12.56
CA ARG A 625 -1.68 -8.20 12.04
C ARG A 625 -0.52 -7.51 11.35
N GLN A 626 -0.78 -6.38 10.70
CA GLN A 626 0.28 -5.59 10.07
C GLN A 626 1.26 -5.02 11.08
N THR A 627 0.76 -4.42 12.16
CA THR A 627 1.60 -3.85 13.21
C THR A 627 2.35 -4.95 13.99
N GLN A 628 1.72 -6.12 14.18
CA GLN A 628 2.37 -7.31 14.73
C GLN A 628 3.52 -7.81 13.84
N ALA A 629 3.31 -7.88 12.53
CA ALA A 629 4.34 -8.30 11.58
C ALA A 629 5.57 -7.38 11.63
N ILE A 630 5.38 -6.06 11.78
CA ILE A 630 6.48 -5.10 11.97
C ILE A 630 7.21 -5.38 13.28
N SER A 631 6.52 -5.66 14.38
CA SER A 631 7.16 -5.98 15.67
C SER A 631 7.97 -7.27 15.62
N ILE A 632 7.45 -8.30 14.95
CA ILE A 632 8.19 -9.56 14.70
C ILE A 632 9.45 -9.27 13.86
N ALA A 633 9.31 -8.47 12.80
CA ALA A 633 10.40 -8.10 11.90
C ALA A 633 11.47 -7.24 12.61
N GLU A 634 11.07 -6.33 13.50
CA GLU A 634 11.94 -5.50 14.31
C GLU A 634 12.75 -6.35 15.29
N ALA A 635 12.09 -7.26 16.03
CA ALA A 635 12.74 -8.16 16.98
C ALA A 635 13.84 -9.03 16.33
N SER A 636 13.70 -9.35 15.04
CA SER A 636 14.68 -10.14 14.27
C SER A 636 15.52 -9.29 13.31
N SER A 637 15.42 -7.97 13.34
CA SER A 637 15.94 -7.07 12.30
C SER A 637 17.46 -7.14 12.15
N VAL A 638 18.18 -7.26 13.27
CA VAL A 638 19.65 -7.41 13.28
C VAL A 638 20.07 -8.71 12.60
N LYS A 639 19.43 -9.83 12.94
CA LYS A 639 19.71 -11.16 12.35
C LYS A 639 19.33 -11.22 10.86
N THR A 640 18.26 -10.51 10.48
CA THR A 640 17.68 -10.54 9.13
C THR A 640 18.24 -9.45 8.20
N MET A 641 19.17 -8.62 8.69
CA MET A 641 19.70 -7.46 7.96
C MET A 641 20.30 -7.81 6.59
N GLY A 642 20.95 -8.98 6.47
CA GLY A 642 21.47 -9.48 5.20
C GLY A 642 20.37 -9.72 4.16
N GLU A 643 19.23 -10.27 4.59
CA GLU A 643 18.08 -10.55 3.72
C GLU A 643 17.41 -9.25 3.26
N TYR A 644 17.21 -8.29 4.17
CA TYR A 644 16.64 -6.99 3.82
C TYR A 644 17.52 -6.21 2.83
N ARG A 645 18.86 -6.22 3.03
CA ARG A 645 19.81 -5.61 2.10
C ARG A 645 19.67 -6.20 0.70
N ARG A 646 19.56 -7.53 0.59
CA ARG A 646 19.37 -8.20 -0.71
C ARG A 646 18.05 -7.77 -1.35
N LEU A 647 16.94 -7.88 -0.63
CA LEU A 647 15.62 -7.52 -1.16
C LEU A 647 15.60 -6.07 -1.69
N ILE A 648 16.19 -5.13 -0.94
CA ILE A 648 16.34 -3.74 -1.38
C ILE A 648 17.17 -3.65 -2.67
N ASN A 649 18.32 -4.33 -2.74
CA ASN A 649 19.17 -4.32 -3.93
C ASN A 649 18.46 -4.94 -5.15
N ASP A 650 17.72 -6.03 -4.97
CA ASP A 650 16.99 -6.70 -6.03
C ASP A 650 15.86 -5.82 -6.58
N TYR A 651 15.10 -5.16 -5.71
CA TYR A 651 14.08 -4.21 -6.15
C TYR A 651 14.66 -2.97 -6.83
N VAL A 652 15.82 -2.49 -6.38
CA VAL A 652 16.53 -1.40 -7.07
C VAL A 652 16.98 -1.85 -8.46
N LYS A 653 17.56 -3.05 -8.57
CA LYS A 653 18.01 -3.63 -9.85
C LYS A 653 16.86 -3.85 -10.83
N GLN A 654 15.69 -4.25 -10.33
CA GLN A 654 14.46 -4.43 -11.11
C GLN A 654 13.75 -3.11 -11.44
N GLY A 655 14.21 -1.96 -10.92
CA GLY A 655 13.56 -0.67 -11.10
C GLY A 655 12.25 -0.51 -10.31
N LYS A 656 11.93 -1.43 -9.40
CA LYS A 656 10.73 -1.41 -8.56
C LYS A 656 10.86 -0.47 -7.36
N LEU A 657 12.08 -0.27 -6.86
CA LEU A 657 12.36 0.55 -5.68
C LEU A 657 13.42 1.60 -5.99
N ASN A 658 13.17 2.85 -5.57
CA ASN A 658 14.18 3.90 -5.57
C ASN A 658 14.52 4.29 -4.13
N ARG A 659 15.73 3.94 -3.67
CA ARG A 659 16.19 4.19 -2.29
C ARG A 659 16.06 5.66 -1.87
N LYS A 660 16.46 6.59 -2.74
CA LYS A 660 16.41 8.02 -2.44
C LYS A 660 14.98 8.51 -2.32
N LEU A 661 14.09 8.01 -3.19
CA LEU A 661 12.68 8.34 -3.15
C LEU A 661 12.06 7.86 -1.83
N GLU A 662 12.35 6.63 -1.40
CA GLU A 662 11.76 6.04 -0.19
C GLU A 662 12.54 6.32 1.10
N PHE A 663 13.57 7.17 1.03
CA PHE A 663 14.44 7.50 2.16
C PHE A 663 15.07 6.27 2.83
N LEU A 664 15.31 5.21 2.05
CA LEU A 664 16.01 4.02 2.53
C LEU A 664 17.53 4.23 2.48
N PRO A 665 18.31 3.71 3.46
CA PRO A 665 19.75 3.95 3.50
C PRO A 665 20.50 3.38 2.28
N SER A 666 21.65 3.98 1.98
CA SER A 666 22.58 3.45 0.98
C SER A 666 23.16 2.10 1.42
N GLU A 667 23.69 1.33 0.48
CA GLU A 667 24.34 0.05 0.77
C GLU A 667 25.49 0.20 1.78
N GLU A 668 26.27 1.27 1.66
CA GLU A 668 27.36 1.62 2.59
C GLU A 668 26.82 1.88 4.01
N ALA A 669 25.71 2.61 4.14
CA ALA A 669 25.07 2.88 5.42
C ALA A 669 24.52 1.60 6.06
N LEU A 670 23.87 0.73 5.26
CA LEU A 670 23.36 -0.56 5.73
C LEU A 670 24.50 -1.49 6.19
N SER A 671 25.62 -1.53 5.46
CA SER A 671 26.81 -2.29 5.85
C SER A 671 27.41 -1.79 7.15
N LYS A 672 27.52 -0.47 7.33
CA LYS A 672 28.02 0.15 8.57
C LYS A 672 27.12 -0.15 9.77
N ARG A 673 25.79 -0.14 9.59
CA ARG A 673 24.82 -0.52 10.64
C ARG A 673 24.96 -1.99 11.02
N SER A 674 25.04 -2.88 10.03
CA SER A 674 25.21 -4.31 10.27
C SER A 674 26.48 -4.63 11.07
N LYS A 675 27.62 -3.98 10.77
CA LYS A 675 28.87 -4.12 11.56
C LYS A 675 28.76 -3.61 13.00
N LYS A 676 27.79 -2.75 13.30
CA LYS A 676 27.50 -2.24 14.64
C LYS A 676 26.40 -3.03 15.36
N GLY A 677 25.91 -4.13 14.78
CA GLY A 677 24.78 -4.88 15.34
C GLY A 677 23.44 -4.12 15.27
N LEU A 678 23.29 -3.18 14.34
CA LEU A 678 22.07 -2.40 14.15
C LEU A 678 21.29 -2.90 12.92
N GLY A 679 19.97 -3.08 13.10
CA GLY A 679 19.04 -3.44 12.03
C GLY A 679 18.36 -2.24 11.37
N LEU A 680 17.32 -2.52 10.58
CA LEU A 680 16.34 -1.52 10.14
C LEU A 680 15.37 -1.18 11.27
N THR A 681 14.97 0.09 11.32
CA THR A 681 13.96 0.63 12.24
C THR A 681 12.54 0.32 11.74
N ARG A 682 11.52 0.43 12.60
CA ARG A 682 10.11 0.20 12.23
C ARG A 682 9.65 1.01 11.01
N PRO A 683 9.99 2.32 10.87
CA PRO A 683 9.63 3.08 9.68
C PRO A 683 10.25 2.54 8.39
N GLU A 684 11.48 2.02 8.45
CA GLU A 684 12.15 1.41 7.29
C GLU A 684 11.54 0.03 6.96
N LEU A 685 11.21 -0.77 7.97
CA LEU A 685 10.53 -2.06 7.82
C LEU A 685 9.11 -1.89 7.25
N SER A 686 8.40 -0.82 7.63
CA SER A 686 7.07 -0.49 7.13
C SER A 686 7.07 -0.25 5.60
N VAL A 687 8.08 0.46 5.10
CA VAL A 687 8.30 0.65 3.66
C VAL A 687 8.56 -0.71 3.00
N LEU A 688 9.54 -1.47 3.52
CA LEU A 688 9.97 -2.71 2.88
C LEU A 688 8.85 -3.77 2.84
N MET A 689 8.06 -3.88 3.91
CA MET A 689 6.87 -4.73 3.97
C MET A 689 5.82 -4.34 2.93
N SER A 690 5.59 -3.04 2.74
CA SER A 690 4.62 -2.54 1.76
C SER A 690 5.03 -2.87 0.33
N TYR A 691 6.32 -2.70 0.00
CA TYR A 691 6.87 -3.10 -1.30
C TYR A 691 6.82 -4.62 -1.50
N ALA A 692 7.13 -5.41 -0.47
CA ALA A 692 7.02 -6.87 -0.53
C ALA A 692 5.59 -7.33 -0.85
N LYS A 693 4.59 -6.79 -0.16
CA LYS A 693 3.18 -7.11 -0.44
C LYS A 693 2.75 -6.66 -1.82
N ALA A 694 3.15 -5.47 -2.25
CA ALA A 694 2.81 -4.93 -3.56
C ALA A 694 3.39 -5.79 -4.70
N ASP A 695 4.66 -6.21 -4.60
CA ASP A 695 5.28 -7.11 -5.58
C ASP A 695 4.60 -8.48 -5.60
N LEU A 696 4.36 -9.04 -4.41
CA LEU A 696 3.76 -10.37 -4.28
C LEU A 696 2.35 -10.40 -4.86
N LYS A 697 1.49 -9.41 -4.56
CA LYS A 697 0.14 -9.36 -5.11
C LYS A 697 0.16 -9.22 -6.64
N GLU A 698 0.99 -8.33 -7.19
CA GLU A 698 1.09 -8.11 -8.64
C GLU A 698 1.49 -9.42 -9.36
N ARG A 699 2.47 -10.14 -8.82
CA ARG A 699 2.95 -11.38 -9.41
C ARG A 699 1.95 -12.54 -9.27
N LEU A 700 1.14 -12.57 -8.22
CA LEU A 700 0.20 -13.67 -7.97
C LEU A 700 -1.07 -13.59 -8.81
N VAL A 701 -1.52 -12.40 -9.24
CA VAL A 701 -2.78 -12.22 -9.98
C VAL A 701 -2.90 -13.17 -11.19
N ASP A 702 -1.82 -13.30 -11.97
CA ASP A 702 -1.79 -14.08 -13.22
C ASP A 702 -1.28 -15.52 -13.05
N THR A 703 -1.26 -16.05 -11.82
CA THR A 703 -0.82 -17.42 -11.53
C THR A 703 -1.97 -18.40 -11.37
N TRP A 704 -1.68 -19.70 -11.34
CA TRP A 704 -2.70 -20.73 -11.19
C TRP A 704 -3.37 -20.73 -9.79
N VAL A 705 -2.72 -20.18 -8.75
CA VAL A 705 -3.30 -20.17 -7.39
C VAL A 705 -4.57 -19.34 -7.29
N THR A 706 -4.75 -18.34 -8.16
CA THR A 706 -5.99 -17.54 -8.19
C THR A 706 -7.15 -18.28 -8.84
N SER A 707 -6.94 -19.47 -9.40
CA SER A 707 -7.98 -20.27 -10.08
C SER A 707 -8.09 -21.71 -9.56
N ASP A 708 -7.25 -22.11 -8.61
CA ASP A 708 -7.28 -23.44 -8.01
C ASP A 708 -8.45 -23.62 -7.03
N PRO A 709 -9.24 -24.71 -7.12
CA PRO A 709 -10.44 -24.90 -6.28
C PRO A 709 -10.22 -24.84 -4.77
N PHE A 710 -9.03 -25.23 -4.29
CA PHE A 710 -8.70 -25.18 -2.88
C PHE A 710 -8.25 -23.77 -2.48
N MET A 711 -7.33 -23.19 -3.25
CA MET A 711 -6.77 -21.86 -2.93
C MET A 711 -7.81 -20.74 -3.02
N VAL A 712 -8.79 -20.83 -3.92
CA VAL A 712 -9.80 -19.78 -4.11
C VAL A 712 -10.64 -19.51 -2.86
N GLN A 713 -10.73 -20.46 -1.92
CA GLN A 713 -11.46 -20.30 -0.65
C GLN A 713 -10.93 -19.13 0.19
N ILE A 714 -9.67 -18.70 0.00
CA ILE A 714 -9.11 -17.52 0.67
C ILE A 714 -9.89 -16.24 0.37
N ILE A 715 -10.64 -16.18 -0.74
CA ILE A 715 -11.49 -15.02 -1.06
C ILE A 715 -12.51 -14.72 0.05
N GLU A 716 -12.92 -15.75 0.80
CA GLU A 716 -13.92 -15.62 1.87
C GLU A 716 -13.41 -14.74 3.01
N THR A 717 -12.09 -14.64 3.23
CA THR A 717 -11.52 -13.77 4.27
C THR A 717 -11.61 -12.28 3.92
N ALA A 718 -11.93 -11.94 2.66
CA ALA A 718 -12.13 -10.56 2.21
C ALA A 718 -13.57 -10.06 2.40
N PHE A 719 -14.53 -10.93 2.75
CA PHE A 719 -15.94 -10.56 2.85
C PHE A 719 -16.50 -10.87 4.25
N PRO A 720 -17.44 -10.04 4.76
CA PRO A 720 -18.17 -10.34 5.99
C PRO A 720 -18.80 -11.73 5.98
N PRO A 721 -18.78 -12.47 7.11
CA PRO A 721 -19.42 -13.78 7.25
C PRO A 721 -20.88 -13.82 6.75
N TYR A 722 -21.63 -12.73 6.89
CA TYR A 722 -22.98 -12.60 6.33
C TYR A 722 -23.04 -12.88 4.82
N LEU A 723 -22.13 -12.28 4.04
CA LEU A 723 -22.11 -12.43 2.57
C LEU A 723 -21.67 -13.82 2.15
N HIS A 724 -20.67 -14.38 2.82
CA HIS A 724 -20.23 -15.75 2.56
C HIS A 724 -21.39 -16.75 2.73
N LYS A 725 -22.16 -16.64 3.82
CA LYS A 725 -23.30 -17.55 4.10
C LYS A 725 -24.44 -17.41 3.09
N ARG A 726 -24.70 -16.21 2.57
CA ARG A 726 -25.88 -15.92 1.73
C ARG A 726 -25.59 -15.89 0.22
N PHE A 727 -24.39 -15.47 -0.16
CA PHE A 727 -23.96 -15.18 -1.53
C PHE A 727 -22.60 -15.80 -1.86
N GLY A 728 -22.26 -16.93 -1.24
CA GLY A 728 -20.97 -17.60 -1.41
C GLY A 728 -20.65 -17.91 -2.88
N LYS A 729 -21.62 -18.39 -3.66
CA LYS A 729 -21.43 -18.68 -5.09
C LYS A 729 -21.04 -17.43 -5.88
N GLU A 730 -21.67 -16.30 -5.59
CA GLU A 730 -21.41 -15.02 -6.26
C GLU A 730 -20.05 -14.43 -5.87
N ILE A 731 -19.60 -14.64 -4.64
CA ILE A 731 -18.24 -14.29 -4.21
C ILE A 731 -17.21 -15.02 -5.08
N TYR A 732 -17.40 -16.31 -5.35
CA TYR A 732 -16.53 -17.08 -6.25
C TYR A 732 -16.62 -16.63 -7.72
N GLY A 733 -17.64 -15.86 -8.10
CA GLY A 733 -17.80 -15.25 -9.42
C GLY A 733 -17.40 -13.77 -9.47
N HIS A 734 -16.81 -13.21 -8.41
CA HIS A 734 -16.54 -11.78 -8.31
C HIS A 734 -15.63 -11.26 -9.44
N GLN A 735 -15.92 -10.06 -9.98
CA GLN A 735 -15.18 -9.49 -11.11
C GLN A 735 -13.68 -9.31 -10.83
N LEU A 736 -13.32 -9.01 -9.57
CA LEU A 736 -11.94 -8.86 -9.10
C LEU A 736 -11.44 -10.10 -8.32
N ARG A 737 -12.00 -11.29 -8.59
CA ARG A 737 -11.69 -12.52 -7.83
C ARG A 737 -10.18 -12.79 -7.76
N ARG A 738 -9.46 -12.64 -8.86
CA ARG A 738 -8.02 -12.93 -8.92
C ARG A 738 -7.22 -11.96 -8.06
N GLU A 739 -7.55 -10.67 -8.15
CA GLU A 739 -6.91 -9.60 -7.41
C GLU A 739 -7.20 -9.68 -5.91
N ILE A 740 -8.44 -10.01 -5.52
CA ILE A 740 -8.78 -10.24 -4.10
C ILE A 740 -7.98 -11.42 -3.54
N ILE A 741 -7.95 -12.55 -4.23
CA ILE A 741 -7.22 -13.75 -3.79
C ILE A 741 -5.72 -13.44 -3.65
N ALA A 742 -5.11 -12.80 -4.66
CA ALA A 742 -3.71 -12.42 -4.63
C ALA A 742 -3.38 -11.49 -3.46
N THR A 743 -4.23 -10.49 -3.19
CA THR A 743 -4.05 -9.58 -2.05
C THR A 743 -4.20 -10.30 -0.70
N GLN A 744 -5.20 -11.16 -0.53
CA GLN A 744 -5.38 -11.90 0.73
C GLN A 744 -4.20 -12.85 1.00
N LEU A 745 -3.73 -13.59 0.00
CA LEU A 745 -2.56 -14.46 0.12
C LEU A 745 -1.27 -13.68 0.41
N ALA A 746 -1.05 -12.57 -0.29
CA ALA A 746 0.12 -11.72 -0.07
C ALA A 746 0.15 -11.13 1.34
N ASN A 747 -1.01 -10.65 1.83
CA ASN A 747 -1.15 -10.15 3.19
C ASN A 747 -0.89 -11.25 4.22
N GLU A 748 -1.53 -12.42 4.08
CA GLU A 748 -1.38 -13.52 5.04
C GLU A 748 0.07 -13.99 5.12
N VAL A 749 0.72 -14.27 3.99
CA VAL A 749 2.10 -14.78 3.96
C VAL A 749 3.09 -13.77 4.52
N VAL A 750 3.01 -12.50 4.12
CA VAL A 750 3.95 -11.48 4.60
C VAL A 750 3.74 -11.18 6.08
N ASN A 751 2.48 -11.11 6.54
CA ASN A 751 2.18 -10.84 7.95
C ASN A 751 2.60 -12.01 8.85
N THR A 752 2.50 -13.25 8.37
CA THR A 752 2.83 -14.44 9.16
C THR A 752 4.30 -14.81 9.05
N LEU A 753 4.84 -15.02 7.85
CA LEU A 753 6.19 -15.58 7.65
C LEU A 753 7.30 -14.55 7.43
N GLY A 754 6.95 -13.28 7.22
CA GLY A 754 7.88 -12.17 7.15
C GLY A 754 8.16 -11.64 5.74
N ILE A 755 8.83 -10.48 5.72
CA ILE A 755 9.03 -9.62 4.53
C ILE A 755 9.83 -10.31 3.42
N THR A 756 10.78 -11.19 3.75
CA THR A 756 11.73 -11.79 2.79
C THR A 756 11.42 -13.27 2.46
N PHE A 757 10.44 -13.87 3.14
CA PHE A 757 10.25 -15.32 3.19
C PHE A 757 10.09 -15.96 1.81
N VAL A 758 9.22 -15.40 0.96
CA VAL A 758 8.88 -15.98 -0.35
C VAL A 758 10.12 -16.02 -1.24
N TRP A 759 10.78 -14.88 -1.46
CA TRP A 759 11.99 -14.79 -2.29
C TRP A 759 13.12 -15.68 -1.76
N ARG A 760 13.34 -15.71 -0.44
CA ARG A 760 14.35 -16.57 0.17
C ARG A 760 14.08 -18.05 -0.10
N THR A 761 12.82 -18.45 -0.04
CA THR A 761 12.43 -19.85 -0.27
C THR A 761 12.54 -20.20 -1.75
N GLN A 762 12.24 -19.28 -2.66
CA GLN A 762 12.50 -19.46 -4.09
C GLN A 762 13.99 -19.65 -4.38
N ASP A 763 14.84 -18.76 -3.84
CA ASP A 763 16.31 -18.85 -4.00
C ASP A 763 16.86 -20.18 -3.47
N PHE A 764 16.30 -20.68 -2.36
CA PHE A 764 16.78 -21.90 -1.70
C PHE A 764 16.30 -23.19 -2.38
N THR A 765 15.04 -23.24 -2.78
CA THR A 765 14.41 -24.48 -3.27
C THR A 765 14.34 -24.58 -4.78
N GLY A 766 14.50 -23.46 -5.49
CA GLY A 766 14.22 -23.36 -6.93
C GLY A 766 12.73 -23.39 -7.28
N ALA A 767 11.84 -23.43 -6.29
CA ALA A 767 10.39 -23.43 -6.52
C ALA A 767 9.89 -22.08 -7.07
N SER A 768 8.82 -22.16 -7.86
CA SER A 768 8.07 -20.98 -8.29
C SER A 768 7.38 -20.31 -7.09
N MET A 769 6.99 -19.04 -7.28
CA MET A 769 6.38 -18.25 -6.21
C MET A 769 5.05 -18.87 -5.77
N GLU A 770 4.24 -19.27 -6.75
CA GLU A 770 2.95 -19.88 -6.55
C GLU A 770 3.02 -21.28 -5.90
N GLU A 771 4.11 -22.03 -6.11
CA GLU A 771 4.38 -23.26 -5.35
C GLU A 771 4.71 -22.98 -3.88
N VAL A 772 5.52 -21.95 -3.60
CA VAL A 772 5.83 -21.52 -2.22
C VAL A 772 4.56 -21.09 -1.49
N ILE A 773 3.69 -20.32 -2.15
CA ILE A 773 2.40 -19.92 -1.58
C ILE A 773 1.52 -21.14 -1.32
N ALA A 774 1.43 -22.06 -2.28
CA ALA A 774 0.63 -23.27 -2.12
C ALA A 774 1.10 -24.12 -0.92
N ALA A 775 2.41 -24.33 -0.81
CA ALA A 775 3.01 -25.04 0.31
C ALA A 775 2.76 -24.34 1.66
N PHE A 776 2.74 -23.00 1.69
CA PHE A 776 2.36 -22.25 2.89
C PHE A 776 0.91 -22.48 3.29
N VAL A 777 -0.03 -22.37 2.35
CA VAL A 777 -1.45 -22.59 2.63
C VAL A 777 -1.69 -24.01 3.16
N MET A 778 -1.01 -25.00 2.58
CA MET A 778 -1.03 -26.37 3.10
C MET A 778 -0.45 -26.47 4.51
N ALA A 779 0.74 -25.90 4.77
CA ALA A 779 1.36 -25.90 6.09
C ALA A 779 0.46 -25.24 7.14
N ARG A 780 -0.17 -24.12 6.78
CA ARG A 780 -1.14 -23.40 7.61
C ARG A 780 -2.28 -24.29 8.07
N ASP A 781 -2.87 -25.05 7.15
CA ASP A 781 -4.06 -25.86 7.44
C ASP A 781 -3.71 -27.22 8.08
N ILE A 782 -2.55 -27.79 7.73
CA ILE A 782 -2.01 -29.00 8.37
C ILE A 782 -1.74 -28.75 9.85
N PHE A 783 -1.09 -27.64 10.19
CA PHE A 783 -0.69 -27.30 11.55
C PHE A 783 -1.70 -26.41 12.30
N GLU A 784 -2.85 -26.09 11.69
CA GLU A 784 -3.87 -25.24 12.31
C GLU A 784 -3.30 -23.89 12.79
N LEU A 785 -2.41 -23.31 11.98
CA LEU A 785 -1.63 -22.13 12.38
C LEU A 785 -2.53 -20.93 12.72
N ARG A 786 -3.66 -20.76 12.01
CA ARG A 786 -4.62 -19.68 12.29
C ARG A 786 -5.18 -19.76 13.70
N GLN A 787 -5.57 -20.95 14.17
CA GLN A 787 -6.14 -21.13 15.50
C GLN A 787 -5.10 -20.85 16.60
N VAL A 788 -3.87 -21.36 16.43
CA VAL A 788 -2.81 -21.17 17.43
C VAL A 788 -2.36 -19.71 17.47
N TRP A 789 -2.23 -19.07 16.30
CA TRP A 789 -1.88 -17.66 16.20
C TRP A 789 -2.90 -16.77 16.91
N GLN A 790 -4.19 -16.97 16.62
CA GLN A 790 -5.28 -16.21 17.28
C GLN A 790 -5.30 -16.44 18.80
N ALA A 791 -5.01 -17.65 19.27
CA ALA A 791 -4.92 -17.92 20.70
C ALA A 791 -3.76 -17.17 21.38
N ILE A 792 -2.66 -16.90 20.68
CA ILE A 792 -1.57 -16.05 21.17
C ILE A 792 -1.99 -14.58 21.18
N GLU A 793 -2.68 -14.11 20.13
CA GLU A 793 -3.21 -12.73 20.06
C GLU A 793 -4.17 -12.44 21.23
N GLN A 794 -4.90 -13.44 21.72
CA GLN A 794 -5.77 -13.33 22.90
C GLN A 794 -5.02 -13.13 24.24
N LEU A 795 -3.69 -13.25 24.25
CA LEU A 795 -2.85 -12.97 25.43
C LEU A 795 -2.48 -11.49 25.58
N ASP A 796 -3.01 -10.62 24.72
CA ASP A 796 -2.79 -9.18 24.79
C ASP A 796 -3.11 -8.62 26.19
N ASN A 797 -2.12 -7.95 26.79
CA ASN A 797 -2.16 -7.38 28.14
C ASN A 797 -2.32 -8.40 29.29
N THR A 798 -2.34 -9.70 29.02
CA THR A 798 -2.36 -10.76 30.06
C THR A 798 -1.01 -11.46 30.19
N ALA A 799 -0.28 -11.63 29.09
CA ALA A 799 1.09 -12.16 29.07
C ALA A 799 2.10 -11.11 28.58
N PRO A 800 3.37 -11.17 29.02
CA PRO A 800 4.41 -10.28 28.53
C PRO A 800 4.55 -10.33 27.00
N THR A 801 4.73 -9.16 26.38
CA THR A 801 4.85 -9.06 24.91
C THR A 801 6.05 -9.84 24.38
N ALA A 802 7.15 -9.89 25.13
CA ALA A 802 8.34 -10.68 24.76
C ALA A 802 8.01 -12.18 24.64
N LEU A 803 7.20 -12.72 25.55
CA LEU A 803 6.79 -14.12 25.54
C LEU A 803 5.91 -14.43 24.31
N GLN A 804 4.94 -13.55 24.01
CA GLN A 804 4.12 -13.69 22.81
C GLN A 804 4.98 -13.67 21.53
N LEU A 805 5.97 -12.76 21.44
CA LEU A 805 6.88 -12.71 20.30
C LEU A 805 7.70 -14.00 20.14
N THR A 806 8.16 -14.59 21.24
CA THR A 806 8.83 -15.90 21.22
C THR A 806 7.90 -17.00 20.68
N MET A 807 6.66 -17.09 21.17
CA MET A 807 5.68 -18.09 20.68
C MET A 807 5.41 -17.91 19.17
N LEU A 808 5.28 -16.67 18.70
CA LEU A 808 5.07 -16.36 17.28
C LEU A 808 6.29 -16.73 16.43
N GLN A 809 7.52 -16.48 16.90
CA GLN A 809 8.74 -16.86 16.18
C GLN A 809 8.87 -18.38 16.01
N GLU A 810 8.41 -19.16 17.00
CA GLU A 810 8.44 -20.62 16.93
C GLU A 810 7.39 -21.18 15.95
N LEU A 811 6.20 -20.57 15.91
CA LEU A 811 5.20 -20.84 14.87
C LEU A 811 5.73 -20.54 13.47
N ILE A 812 6.43 -19.41 13.31
CA ILE A 812 7.07 -19.05 12.04
C ILE A 812 8.11 -20.10 11.66
N ARG A 813 8.97 -20.51 12.60
CA ARG A 813 10.01 -21.51 12.33
C ARG A 813 9.40 -22.85 11.90
N LEU A 814 8.37 -23.32 12.60
CA LEU A 814 7.59 -24.51 12.21
C LEU A 814 7.05 -24.39 10.79
N ALA A 815 6.37 -23.27 10.49
CA ALA A 815 5.77 -23.05 9.19
C ALA A 815 6.81 -22.99 8.06
N GLN A 816 7.93 -22.31 8.28
CA GLN A 816 9.04 -22.25 7.32
C GLN A 816 9.61 -23.65 7.03
N HIS A 817 9.79 -24.48 8.05
CA HIS A 817 10.26 -25.86 7.89
C HIS A 817 9.25 -26.71 7.14
N ALA A 818 7.98 -26.64 7.52
CA ALA A 818 6.89 -27.36 6.85
C ALA A 818 6.77 -26.99 5.37
N VAL A 819 6.89 -25.71 5.02
CA VAL A 819 6.86 -25.25 3.62
C VAL A 819 7.98 -25.88 2.81
N ARG A 820 9.23 -25.82 3.30
CA ARG A 820 10.37 -26.44 2.58
C ARG A 820 10.19 -27.94 2.42
N TRP A 821 9.68 -28.61 3.45
CA TRP A 821 9.40 -30.05 3.39
C TRP A 821 8.33 -30.39 2.34
N LEU A 822 7.21 -29.65 2.32
CA LEU A 822 6.12 -29.85 1.36
C LEU A 822 6.56 -29.61 -0.09
N LEU A 823 7.43 -28.62 -0.33
CA LEU A 823 7.98 -28.35 -1.66
C LEU A 823 8.79 -29.54 -2.21
N LYS A 824 9.45 -30.33 -1.36
CA LYS A 824 10.20 -31.53 -1.78
C LYS A 824 9.34 -32.71 -2.18
N LEU A 825 8.11 -32.80 -1.65
CA LEU A 825 7.19 -33.90 -1.98
C LEU A 825 6.56 -33.77 -3.35
N GLN A 826 6.60 -32.59 -3.98
CA GLN A 826 5.97 -32.31 -5.28
C GLN A 826 4.49 -32.77 -5.32
N ILE A 827 3.73 -32.45 -4.27
CA ILE A 827 2.31 -32.82 -4.17
C ILE A 827 1.55 -32.22 -5.36
N LYS A 828 0.78 -33.06 -6.06
CA LYS A 828 -0.02 -32.60 -7.20
C LYS A 828 -1.21 -31.78 -6.71
N LYS A 829 -1.58 -30.76 -7.49
CA LYS A 829 -2.60 -29.77 -7.14
C LYS A 829 -3.95 -30.39 -6.74
N GLN A 830 -4.38 -31.43 -7.47
CA GLN A 830 -5.63 -32.13 -7.19
C GLN A 830 -5.68 -32.88 -5.84
N ASP A 831 -4.53 -33.06 -5.18
CA ASP A 831 -4.40 -33.87 -3.97
C ASP A 831 -4.26 -33.01 -2.69
N PHE A 832 -4.45 -31.68 -2.76
CA PHE A 832 -4.26 -30.80 -1.61
C PHE A 832 -5.15 -31.16 -0.42
N ASP A 833 -6.47 -31.27 -0.59
CA ASP A 833 -7.40 -31.61 0.49
C ASP A 833 -7.07 -32.97 1.13
N ALA A 834 -6.82 -33.98 0.28
CA ALA A 834 -6.50 -35.33 0.74
C ALA A 834 -5.16 -35.35 1.50
N SER A 835 -4.18 -34.60 1.02
CA SER A 835 -2.86 -34.48 1.67
C SER A 835 -2.98 -33.77 3.01
N ILE A 836 -3.69 -32.64 3.07
CA ILE A 836 -3.92 -31.88 4.32
C ILE A 836 -4.60 -32.77 5.35
N ALA A 837 -5.68 -33.46 4.98
CA ALA A 837 -6.40 -34.37 5.87
C ALA A 837 -5.49 -35.51 6.39
N ARG A 838 -4.65 -36.07 5.52
CA ARG A 838 -3.69 -37.13 5.87
C ARG A 838 -2.65 -36.65 6.89
N TYR A 839 -2.02 -35.50 6.66
CA TYR A 839 -1.00 -34.98 7.57
C TYR A 839 -1.59 -34.46 8.88
N LYS A 840 -2.75 -33.81 8.84
CA LYS A 840 -3.49 -33.37 10.03
C LYS A 840 -3.83 -34.56 10.94
N LYS A 841 -4.26 -35.68 10.36
CA LYS A 841 -4.46 -36.94 11.12
C LYS A 841 -3.16 -37.46 11.73
N GLY A 842 -2.04 -37.35 11.01
CA GLY A 842 -0.71 -37.69 11.52
C GLY A 842 -0.32 -36.88 12.75
N ILE A 843 -0.50 -35.56 12.70
CA ILE A 843 -0.25 -34.67 13.84
C ILE A 843 -1.12 -35.06 15.03
N GLY A 844 -2.42 -35.27 14.83
CA GLY A 844 -3.32 -35.72 15.91
C GLY A 844 -2.98 -37.10 16.48
N ASN A 845 -2.34 -37.98 15.70
CA ASN A 845 -1.82 -39.25 16.22
C ASN A 845 -0.56 -39.04 17.07
N LEU A 846 0.35 -38.16 16.62
CA LEU A 846 1.54 -37.81 17.39
C LEU A 846 1.17 -37.21 18.74
N GLU A 847 0.26 -36.23 18.78
CA GLU A 847 -0.19 -35.59 20.02
C GLU A 847 -0.73 -36.58 21.07
N LYS A 848 -1.38 -37.66 20.63
CA LYS A 848 -1.88 -38.73 21.52
C LYS A 848 -0.76 -39.63 22.05
N LEU A 849 0.34 -39.77 21.32
CA LEU A 849 1.48 -40.60 21.68
C LEU A 849 2.50 -39.84 22.53
N LEU A 850 2.59 -38.51 22.43
CA LEU A 850 3.56 -37.72 23.20
C LEU A 850 3.54 -38.03 24.71
N PRO A 851 2.38 -38.09 25.42
CA PRO A 851 2.37 -38.40 26.85
C PRO A 851 2.86 -39.81 27.19
N LYS A 852 2.81 -40.74 26.22
CA LYS A 852 3.28 -42.13 26.42
C LYS A 852 4.80 -42.22 26.35
N TYR A 853 5.42 -41.52 25.40
CA TYR A 853 6.87 -41.58 25.16
C TYR A 853 7.64 -40.53 25.97
N PHE A 854 6.98 -39.44 26.35
CA PHE A 854 7.55 -38.34 27.12
C PHE A 854 6.63 -37.99 28.30
N PRO A 855 6.53 -38.86 29.33
CA PRO A 855 5.65 -38.65 30.48
C PRO A 855 6.04 -37.42 31.29
N ASP A 856 7.33 -37.07 31.32
CA ASP A 856 7.89 -35.91 32.02
C ASP A 856 7.97 -34.64 31.14
N GLY A 857 7.27 -34.64 30.00
CA GLY A 857 7.31 -33.58 29.00
C GLY A 857 8.33 -33.82 27.88
N VAL A 858 8.09 -33.19 26.73
CA VAL A 858 8.95 -33.38 25.55
C VAL A 858 10.33 -32.74 25.82
N PRO A 859 11.44 -33.47 25.64
CA PRO A 859 12.78 -32.92 25.73
C PRO A 859 12.97 -31.94 24.57
N SER A 860 12.66 -30.68 24.86
CA SER A 860 12.86 -29.55 23.96
C SER A 860 13.54 -28.47 24.77
N GLY A 861 14.30 -27.59 24.11
CA GLY A 861 14.86 -26.38 24.72
C GLY A 861 13.80 -25.39 25.25
N MET A 862 12.53 -25.80 25.32
CA MET A 862 11.39 -25.05 25.82
C MET A 862 10.95 -25.45 27.23
N GLN A 863 11.64 -26.33 27.98
CA GLN A 863 11.28 -26.56 29.39
C GLN A 863 11.32 -25.27 30.24
N SER A 864 12.24 -24.35 29.92
CA SER A 864 12.28 -23.00 30.48
C SER A 864 11.08 -22.15 30.06
N ILE A 865 10.69 -22.22 28.78
CA ILE A 865 9.51 -21.52 28.23
C ILE A 865 8.21 -22.11 28.80
N GLU A 866 8.12 -23.41 29.02
CA GLU A 866 6.96 -24.07 29.64
C GLU A 866 6.77 -23.60 31.09
N SER A 867 7.88 -23.41 31.81
CA SER A 867 7.89 -22.86 33.16
C SER A 867 7.43 -21.39 33.15
N GLU A 868 7.99 -20.56 32.26
CA GLU A 868 7.61 -19.15 32.08
C GLU A 868 6.15 -19.00 31.60
N LEU A 869 5.68 -19.85 30.69
CA LEU A 869 4.29 -19.89 30.23
C LEU A 869 3.32 -20.28 31.34
N SER A 870 3.73 -21.21 32.22
CA SER A 870 2.91 -21.67 33.36
C SER A 870 2.86 -20.65 34.50
N GLU A 871 3.84 -19.76 34.61
CA GLU A 871 3.85 -18.63 35.55
C GLU A 871 2.87 -17.51 35.15
N HIS A 872 2.47 -17.48 33.87
CA HIS A 872 1.49 -16.53 33.34
C HIS A 872 0.11 -17.19 33.16
N THR A 873 -0.95 -16.37 33.05
CA THR A 873 -2.33 -16.86 32.84
C THR A 873 -2.56 -17.35 31.40
N VAL A 874 -1.63 -18.15 30.87
CA VAL A 874 -1.72 -18.74 29.53
C VAL A 874 -2.54 -20.03 29.60
N PRO A 875 -3.54 -20.23 28.71
CA PRO A 875 -4.32 -21.47 28.72
C PRO A 875 -3.45 -22.71 28.53
N GLU A 876 -3.62 -23.74 29.37
CA GLU A 876 -2.85 -25.00 29.33
C GLU A 876 -2.81 -25.64 27.94
N LYS A 877 -3.94 -25.60 27.22
CA LYS A 877 -4.03 -26.10 25.83
C LYS A 877 -3.06 -25.37 24.89
N LEU A 878 -2.89 -24.06 25.07
CA LEU A 878 -1.99 -23.25 24.28
C LEU A 878 -0.53 -23.55 24.66
N VAL A 879 -0.22 -23.65 25.96
CA VAL A 879 1.11 -24.03 26.46
C VAL A 879 1.55 -25.35 25.82
N LYS A 880 0.73 -26.39 25.95
CA LYS A 880 1.00 -27.71 25.37
C LYS A 880 1.16 -27.66 23.85
N ARG A 881 0.34 -26.86 23.16
CA ARG A 881 0.46 -26.72 21.69
C ARG A 881 1.76 -26.02 21.32
N THR A 882 2.17 -24.97 22.02
CA THR A 882 3.40 -24.23 21.73
C THR A 882 4.67 -25.02 22.07
N THR A 883 4.69 -25.76 23.18
CA THR A 883 5.86 -26.57 23.58
C THR A 883 6.07 -27.79 22.68
N THR A 884 5.03 -28.23 21.98
CA THR A 884 5.09 -29.37 21.06
C THR A 884 5.25 -28.99 19.58
N LEU A 885 5.36 -27.70 19.23
CA LEU A 885 5.51 -27.27 17.82
C LEU A 885 6.76 -27.88 17.17
N GLY A 886 7.89 -27.90 17.88
CA GLY A 886 9.16 -28.42 17.37
C GLY A 886 9.10 -29.90 17.01
N ILE A 887 8.41 -30.72 17.81
CA ILE A 887 8.25 -32.16 17.53
C ILE A 887 7.12 -32.45 16.54
N SER A 888 6.10 -31.58 16.48
CA SER A 888 4.95 -31.73 15.58
C SER A 888 5.36 -31.76 14.10
N TYR A 889 6.44 -31.07 13.74
CA TYR A 889 7.01 -31.11 12.39
C TYR A 889 7.35 -32.54 11.94
N PHE A 890 7.91 -33.38 12.81
CA PHE A 890 8.29 -34.75 12.45
C PHE A 890 7.10 -35.66 12.12
N ALA A 891 5.87 -35.27 12.51
CA ALA A 891 4.68 -36.00 12.09
C ALA A 891 4.56 -36.14 10.57
N LEU A 892 5.10 -35.17 9.82
CA LEU A 892 5.13 -35.20 8.35
C LEU A 892 5.91 -36.41 7.83
N ASP A 893 7.14 -36.62 8.29
CA ASP A 893 7.97 -37.75 7.90
C ASP A 893 7.38 -39.09 8.40
N LEU A 894 6.82 -39.11 9.60
CA LEU A 894 6.17 -40.29 10.17
C LEU A 894 4.98 -40.75 9.35
N VAL A 895 4.18 -39.82 8.81
CA VAL A 895 3.08 -40.14 7.88
C VAL A 895 3.62 -40.81 6.62
N GLU A 896 4.71 -40.29 6.04
CA GLU A 896 5.32 -40.89 4.86
C GLU A 896 5.86 -42.30 5.13
N ILE A 897 6.52 -42.52 6.28
CA ILE A 897 6.99 -43.86 6.70
C ILE A 897 5.82 -44.81 6.87
N THR A 898 4.77 -44.38 7.58
CA THR A 898 3.55 -45.16 7.84
C THR A 898 2.91 -45.62 6.52
N HIS A 899 2.81 -44.71 5.55
CA HIS A 899 2.22 -45.00 4.26
C HIS A 899 3.09 -45.91 3.39
N ALA A 900 4.38 -45.62 3.28
CA ALA A 900 5.32 -46.39 2.45
C ALA A 900 5.53 -47.82 2.98
N ALA A 901 5.75 -47.97 4.28
CA ALA A 901 6.04 -49.26 4.91
C ALA A 901 4.79 -50.04 5.35
N LYS A 902 3.59 -49.42 5.26
CA LYS A 902 2.30 -49.99 5.69
C LYS A 902 2.30 -50.47 7.15
N VAL A 903 2.89 -49.67 8.05
CA VAL A 903 2.94 -49.94 9.50
C VAL A 903 2.01 -49.01 10.27
N THR A 904 1.85 -49.20 11.58
CA THR A 904 1.11 -48.25 12.41
C THR A 904 1.93 -46.98 12.66
N PHE A 905 1.24 -45.85 12.87
CA PHE A 905 1.91 -44.57 13.19
C PHE A 905 2.77 -44.67 14.46
N GLU A 906 2.27 -45.38 15.47
CA GLU A 906 3.03 -45.65 16.71
C GLU A 906 4.31 -46.44 16.44
N LYS A 907 4.28 -47.45 15.56
CA LYS A 907 5.48 -48.22 15.21
C LYS A 907 6.51 -47.37 14.47
N ALA A 908 6.07 -46.49 13.57
CA ALA A 908 6.96 -45.53 12.90
C ALA A 908 7.55 -44.52 13.91
N PHE A 909 6.74 -44.00 14.83
CA PHE A 909 7.20 -43.08 15.87
C PHE A 909 8.19 -43.75 16.84
N HIS A 910 7.95 -45.01 17.21
CA HIS A 910 8.88 -45.76 18.05
C HIS A 910 10.24 -45.93 17.36
N ALA A 911 10.24 -46.24 16.05
CA ALA A 911 11.47 -46.31 15.25
C ALA A 911 12.26 -45.00 15.31
N PHE A 912 11.55 -43.87 15.18
CA PHE A 912 12.13 -42.55 15.25
C PHE A 912 12.78 -42.26 16.60
N ILE A 913 12.10 -42.57 17.71
CA ILE A 913 12.67 -42.40 19.06
C ILE A 913 13.93 -43.26 19.23
N LEU A 914 13.88 -44.53 18.84
CA LEU A 914 15.02 -45.44 18.95
C LEU A 914 16.26 -44.89 18.21
N PHE A 915 16.10 -44.39 16.98
CA PHE A 915 17.22 -43.78 16.24
C PHE A 915 17.66 -42.43 16.82
N ALA A 916 16.71 -41.59 17.24
CA ALA A 916 17.01 -40.30 17.84
C ALA A 916 17.91 -40.47 19.08
N GLU A 917 17.63 -41.47 19.92
CA GLU A 917 18.42 -41.80 21.10
C GLU A 917 19.75 -42.50 20.74
N ALA A 918 19.71 -43.53 19.91
CA ALA A 918 20.90 -44.34 19.62
C ALA A 918 22.02 -43.59 18.89
N LEU A 919 21.63 -42.58 18.10
CA LEU A 919 22.53 -41.74 17.30
C LEU A 919 22.68 -40.32 17.86
N ASP A 920 22.01 -39.98 18.96
CA ASP A 920 22.01 -38.62 19.55
C ASP A 920 21.67 -37.53 18.50
N LEU A 921 20.62 -37.77 17.72
CA LEU A 921 20.23 -36.89 16.61
C LEU A 921 19.69 -35.54 17.11
N GLY A 922 19.15 -35.52 18.33
CA GLY A 922 18.69 -34.31 19.01
C GLY A 922 19.84 -33.32 19.26
N ALA A 923 20.92 -33.78 19.91
CA ALA A 923 22.09 -32.95 20.16
C ALA A 923 22.76 -32.49 18.86
N PHE A 924 22.83 -33.35 17.85
CA PHE A 924 23.39 -32.98 16.55
C PHE A 924 22.56 -31.92 15.83
N ARG A 925 21.23 -32.02 15.87
CA ARG A 925 20.31 -30.98 15.35
C ARG A 925 20.51 -29.64 16.06
N GLU A 926 20.66 -29.67 17.38
CA GLU A 926 20.91 -28.46 18.17
C GLU A 926 22.23 -27.80 17.77
N GLN A 927 23.30 -28.57 17.61
CA GLN A 927 24.59 -28.09 17.12
C GLN A 927 24.48 -27.42 15.75
N ILE A 928 23.76 -28.04 14.79
CA ILE A 928 23.51 -27.42 13.49
C ILE A 928 22.73 -26.11 13.65
N SER A 929 21.72 -26.09 14.53
CA SER A 929 20.88 -24.91 14.75
C SER A 929 21.66 -23.73 15.37
N LEU A 930 22.69 -24.02 16.14
CA LEU A 930 23.60 -23.05 16.75
C LEU A 930 24.63 -22.49 15.78
N ILE A 931 24.73 -23.01 14.54
CA ILE A 931 25.67 -22.49 13.53
C ILE A 931 25.42 -21.00 13.28
N ASP A 932 26.46 -20.18 13.53
CA ASP A 932 26.39 -18.73 13.37
C ASP A 932 26.44 -18.35 11.88
N ALA A 933 25.29 -17.88 11.38
CA ALA A 933 25.07 -17.64 9.96
C ALA A 933 25.42 -16.21 9.58
N HIS A 934 26.71 -15.91 9.42
CA HIS A 934 27.19 -14.58 9.02
C HIS A 934 26.95 -14.23 7.55
N SER A 935 26.60 -15.22 6.72
CA SER A 935 26.27 -15.04 5.32
C SER A 935 25.03 -15.88 4.94
N GLN A 936 24.38 -15.51 3.84
CA GLN A 936 23.27 -16.29 3.31
C GLN A 936 23.70 -17.73 2.97
N TRP A 937 24.92 -17.94 2.48
CA TRP A 937 25.43 -19.28 2.20
C TRP A 937 25.55 -20.13 3.47
N HIS A 938 25.94 -19.51 4.60
CA HIS A 938 25.96 -20.20 5.89
C HIS A 938 24.53 -20.55 6.35
N GLN A 939 23.58 -19.62 6.18
CA GLN A 939 22.18 -19.87 6.51
C GLN A 939 21.58 -21.00 5.65
N MET A 940 21.84 -20.99 4.34
CA MET A 940 21.42 -22.04 3.42
C MET A 940 22.07 -23.38 3.75
N ALA A 941 23.37 -23.40 4.07
CA ALA A 941 24.07 -24.62 4.48
C ALA A 941 23.44 -25.19 5.75
N ARG A 942 23.18 -24.35 6.75
CA ARG A 942 22.51 -24.75 8.00
C ARG A 942 21.13 -25.36 7.72
N GLU A 943 20.30 -24.69 6.93
CA GLU A 943 18.98 -25.21 6.56
C GLU A 943 19.08 -26.53 5.77
N SER A 944 20.03 -26.61 4.84
CA SER A 944 20.31 -27.84 4.08
C SER A 944 20.76 -29.00 4.96
N PHE A 945 21.57 -28.76 5.99
CA PHE A 945 22.00 -29.80 6.91
C PHE A 945 20.85 -30.32 7.78
N LEU A 946 19.98 -29.43 8.25
CA LEU A 946 18.77 -29.84 9.00
C LEU A 946 17.83 -30.67 8.13
N ASP A 947 17.62 -30.20 6.90
CA ASP A 947 16.79 -30.87 5.91
C ASP A 947 17.33 -32.27 5.53
N GLU A 948 18.66 -32.41 5.42
CA GLU A 948 19.31 -33.68 5.10
C GLU A 948 19.30 -34.63 6.32
N LEU A 949 19.51 -34.10 7.52
CA LEU A 949 19.35 -34.84 8.77
C LEU A 949 17.95 -35.47 8.86
N ASP A 950 16.90 -34.73 8.51
CA ASP A 950 15.52 -35.24 8.48
C ASP A 950 15.32 -36.32 7.43
N ALA A 951 15.84 -36.11 6.22
CA ALA A 951 15.77 -37.09 5.15
C ALA A 951 16.47 -38.41 5.54
N GLN A 952 17.66 -38.34 6.13
CA GLN A 952 18.40 -39.52 6.55
C GLN A 952 17.74 -40.22 7.74
N THR A 953 17.21 -39.46 8.70
CA THR A 953 16.44 -40.02 9.84
C THR A 953 15.22 -40.78 9.35
N ARG A 954 14.46 -40.20 8.40
CA ARG A 954 13.31 -40.86 7.77
C ARG A 954 13.71 -42.14 7.04
N SER A 955 14.83 -42.12 6.31
CA SER A 955 15.34 -43.32 5.61
C SER A 955 15.71 -44.42 6.61
N LEU A 956 16.43 -44.10 7.68
CA LEU A 956 16.78 -45.04 8.75
C LEU A 956 15.53 -45.66 9.38
N CYS A 957 14.56 -44.83 9.77
CA CYS A 957 13.31 -45.29 10.35
C CYS A 957 12.57 -46.25 9.41
N ARG A 958 12.50 -45.90 8.12
CA ARG A 958 11.89 -46.74 7.09
C ARG A 958 12.59 -48.10 6.96
N CYS A 959 13.91 -48.11 6.86
CA CYS A 959 14.70 -49.34 6.77
C CYS A 959 14.45 -50.25 7.99
N LEU A 960 14.42 -49.69 9.20
CA LEU A 960 14.17 -50.46 10.42
C LEU A 960 12.77 -51.07 10.43
N VAL A 961 11.73 -50.30 10.08
CA VAL A 961 10.35 -50.82 10.08
C VAL A 961 10.09 -51.82 8.95
N GLU A 962 10.78 -51.70 7.82
CA GLU A 962 10.67 -52.64 6.68
C GLU A 962 11.53 -53.90 6.85
N SER A 963 12.50 -53.88 7.78
CA SER A 963 13.46 -54.96 8.00
C SER A 963 12.81 -56.33 8.26
N LYS A 964 13.46 -57.40 7.79
CA LYS A 964 13.01 -58.78 8.04
C LYS A 964 12.96 -59.08 9.55
N ALA A 965 13.96 -58.60 10.29
CA ALA A 965 14.04 -58.73 11.75
C ALA A 965 12.77 -58.23 12.43
N ASN A 966 12.30 -57.03 12.07
CA ASN A 966 11.07 -56.45 12.62
C ASN A 966 9.79 -57.24 12.24
N LYS A 967 9.79 -57.95 11.11
CA LYS A 967 8.68 -58.82 10.71
C LYS A 967 8.66 -60.13 11.49
N THR A 968 9.83 -60.62 11.90
CA THR A 968 10.00 -61.89 12.63
C THR A 968 9.97 -61.76 14.15
N SER A 969 10.29 -60.59 14.70
CA SER A 969 10.29 -60.34 16.15
C SER A 969 9.55 -59.03 16.49
N ASN A 970 10.25 -58.03 17.03
CA ASN A 970 9.74 -56.70 17.37
C ASN A 970 10.74 -55.61 16.95
N ILE A 971 10.36 -54.35 17.13
CA ILE A 971 11.15 -53.23 16.59
C ILE A 971 12.44 -53.00 17.39
N GLU A 972 12.41 -53.29 18.69
CA GLU A 972 13.54 -53.19 19.61
C GLU A 972 14.60 -54.23 19.26
N SER A 973 14.21 -55.48 19.03
CA SER A 973 15.14 -56.54 18.59
C SER A 973 15.72 -56.26 17.20
N ALA A 974 14.92 -55.65 16.31
CA ALA A 974 15.41 -55.23 15.00
C ALA A 974 16.44 -54.09 15.14
N MET A 975 16.25 -53.19 16.11
CA MET A 975 17.19 -52.12 16.42
C MET A 975 18.51 -52.67 16.97
N ASP A 976 18.45 -53.63 17.91
CA ASP A 976 19.65 -54.27 18.46
C ASP A 976 20.47 -54.97 17.37
N GLN A 977 19.79 -55.71 16.47
CA GLN A 977 20.45 -56.33 15.32
C GLN A 977 21.06 -55.31 14.37
N TRP A 978 20.37 -54.19 14.14
CA TRP A 978 20.87 -53.10 13.32
C TRP A 978 22.13 -52.46 13.93
N LEU A 979 22.14 -52.22 15.24
CA LEU A 979 23.28 -51.66 15.97
C LEU A 979 24.52 -52.56 15.88
N VAL A 980 24.34 -53.87 16.06
CA VAL A 980 25.43 -54.85 15.94
C VAL A 980 25.97 -54.90 14.51
N SER A 981 25.08 -54.92 13.52
CA SER A 981 25.47 -55.03 12.10
C SER A 981 26.21 -53.79 11.58
N ASN A 982 26.01 -52.63 12.22
CA ASN A 982 26.58 -51.35 11.80
C ASN A 982 27.64 -50.81 12.77
N GLU A 983 28.20 -51.64 13.66
CA GLU A 983 29.10 -51.21 14.75
C GLU A 983 30.29 -50.36 14.26
N VAL A 984 30.92 -50.74 13.13
CA VAL A 984 32.08 -50.02 12.57
C VAL A 984 31.69 -48.60 12.15
N ALA A 985 30.55 -48.44 11.47
CA ALA A 985 30.07 -47.14 11.02
C ALA A 985 29.58 -46.29 12.22
N LEU A 986 28.96 -46.91 13.22
CA LEU A 986 28.55 -46.24 14.46
C LEU A 986 29.73 -45.69 15.26
N ARG A 987 30.87 -46.39 15.31
CA ARG A 987 32.10 -45.88 15.92
C ARG A 987 32.61 -44.62 15.22
N ARG A 988 32.53 -44.56 13.89
CA ARG A 988 32.90 -43.36 13.11
C ARG A 988 31.96 -42.19 13.39
N TRP A 989 30.64 -42.43 13.34
CA TRP A 989 29.61 -41.42 13.68
C TRP A 989 29.84 -40.82 15.08
N ARG A 990 29.99 -41.68 16.09
CA ARG A 990 30.23 -41.24 17.48
C ARG A 990 31.55 -40.50 17.65
N SER A 991 32.58 -40.83 16.87
CA SER A 991 33.85 -40.09 16.87
C SER A 991 33.68 -38.68 16.32
N LEU A 992 32.95 -38.54 15.20
CA LEU A 992 32.65 -37.25 14.59
C LEU A 992 31.78 -36.37 15.49
N GLN A 993 30.76 -36.93 16.15
CA GLN A 993 29.96 -36.18 17.13
C GLN A 993 30.82 -35.65 18.28
N LYS A 994 31.78 -36.45 18.77
CA LYS A 994 32.72 -35.99 19.82
C LYS A 994 33.67 -34.90 19.34
N GLU A 995 34.09 -34.93 18.07
CA GLU A 995 34.89 -33.85 17.48
C GLU A 995 34.06 -32.56 17.35
N LEU A 996 32.83 -32.66 16.87
CA LEU A 996 31.88 -31.54 16.81
C LEU A 996 31.60 -30.93 18.19
N GLN A 997 31.52 -31.75 19.24
CA GLN A 997 31.36 -31.28 20.62
C GLN A 997 32.62 -30.61 21.21
N ARG A 998 33.81 -30.89 20.67
CA ARG A 998 35.10 -30.36 21.17
C ARG A 998 35.60 -29.13 20.39
N GLY A 999 35.17 -28.95 19.15
CA GLY A 999 35.57 -27.84 18.29
C GLY A 999 34.95 -26.52 18.72
N GLY A 1000 35.79 -25.51 19.01
CA GLY A 1000 35.34 -24.17 19.38
C GLY A 1000 34.88 -23.29 18.20
N GLU A 1001 35.28 -23.62 16.97
CA GLU A 1001 34.79 -22.97 15.74
C GLU A 1001 33.85 -23.91 14.98
N GLN A 1002 32.66 -23.42 14.65
CA GLN A 1002 31.62 -24.14 13.91
C GLN A 1002 31.97 -24.22 12.41
N ASP A 1003 32.86 -25.14 12.04
CA ASP A 1003 33.25 -25.36 10.64
C ASP A 1003 32.14 -26.09 9.86
N LEU A 1004 31.54 -25.40 8.88
CA LEU A 1004 30.53 -25.95 7.98
C LEU A 1004 31.00 -27.22 7.25
N ALA A 1005 32.30 -27.37 6.98
CA ALA A 1005 32.84 -28.56 6.32
C ALA A 1005 32.69 -29.80 7.20
N LEU A 1006 32.87 -29.66 8.53
CA LEU A 1006 32.73 -30.78 9.47
C LEU A 1006 31.27 -31.26 9.55
N TYR A 1007 30.31 -30.34 9.54
CA TYR A 1007 28.88 -30.70 9.47
C TYR A 1007 28.51 -31.40 8.16
N ALA A 1008 29.07 -30.95 7.03
CA ALA A 1008 28.86 -31.62 5.74
C ALA A 1008 29.40 -33.07 5.74
N VAL A 1009 30.57 -33.29 6.35
CA VAL A 1009 31.14 -34.64 6.51
C VAL A 1009 30.26 -35.50 7.42
N ALA A 1010 29.82 -34.97 8.57
CA ALA A 1010 28.95 -35.69 9.49
C ALA A 1010 27.62 -36.11 8.83
N ILE A 1011 26.99 -35.20 8.08
CA ILE A 1011 25.77 -35.50 7.32
C ILE A 1011 26.00 -36.61 6.28
N ARG A 1012 27.15 -36.60 5.59
CA ARG A 1012 27.51 -37.66 4.64
C ARG A 1012 27.70 -39.02 5.31
N GLU A 1013 28.31 -39.07 6.49
CA GLU A 1013 28.45 -40.31 7.26
C GLU A 1013 27.09 -40.84 7.75
N LEU A 1014 26.18 -39.94 8.16
CA LEU A 1014 24.81 -40.32 8.48
C LEU A 1014 24.08 -40.88 7.25
N ALA A 1015 24.28 -40.29 6.07
CA ALA A 1015 23.72 -40.80 4.83
C ALA A 1015 24.28 -42.20 4.46
N ALA A 1016 25.57 -42.45 4.72
CA ALA A 1016 26.16 -43.77 4.53
C ALA A 1016 25.53 -44.84 5.44
N LEU A 1017 25.24 -44.49 6.71
CA LEU A 1017 24.51 -45.37 7.64
C LEU A 1017 23.10 -45.69 7.13
N ALA A 1018 22.40 -44.72 6.56
CA ALA A 1018 21.07 -44.91 5.99
C ALA A 1018 21.08 -45.79 4.74
N GLN A 1019 22.11 -45.68 3.89
CA GLN A 1019 22.23 -46.44 2.63
C GLN A 1019 22.77 -47.86 2.79
N ALA A 1020 23.62 -48.12 3.80
CA ALA A 1020 24.22 -49.44 4.04
C ALA A 1020 23.19 -50.58 4.27
N ASN A 1021 21.91 -50.24 4.45
CA ASN A 1021 20.85 -51.15 4.85
C ASN A 1021 19.66 -51.21 3.87
N MET A 1022 19.81 -50.74 2.61
CA MET A 1022 18.80 -50.97 1.55
C MET A 1022 18.94 -52.34 0.85
N GLY A 1023 19.85 -53.21 1.31
CA GLY A 1023 20.14 -54.54 0.75
C GLY A 1023 19.45 -55.69 1.48
#